data_AF-A0A8H6EPF1-F1
#
_entry.id   AF-A0A8H6EPF1-F1
#
_cell.length_a   1.000
_cell.length_b   1.000
_cell.length_c   1.000
_cell.angle_alpha   90.00
_cell.angle_beta   90.00
_cell.angle_gamma   90.00
#
_symmetry.space_group_name_H-M   'P 1'
#
loop_
_entity.id
_entity.type
_entity.pdbx_description
1 polymer ?
#
loop_
_entity_poly.entity_id
_entity_poly.type
_entity_poly.pdbx_seq_one_letter_code
_entity_poly.pdbx_strand_id
1 'polypeptide(L)'
;MSHTAPQQALYDEKIAVKTEGNGGMDKNEERIGNESEVSDESFANPTGINEKALVRKLDLKLLPALTLLYLLSFLDRSNIGNAKLDGLATSLNITGNQYLLTLTIYFIGYVLFEVPCNIILKRTTPKIWLPTLMLLWGIVATLMGISTNYAGFLAARFFLGVTESGLFPGVVFYLSMWYKRTETHYRVALFFSAASLAGAFGGILAYGIGFMDGVGGLKGWRWIFIIEGLLTVVVSLLAYFFIHNYPSTAPFLTEPERSFIHARLKSSTDATNNEPFTWANVRAAFGDYKCWLYSLGFHTMSLPLYTLSLFFPTIISALGYKAATAQLLTVPPYAFATVLTVIIAILAEKTHKRAPFILFSSSFAIIGYIILLATPHSKPGISYLGTFFAAGGIYPSTAIVLSWPAANVSGQTKRATATAMTITIGNLGAVLGTQLYRPATSPRWFLGHGFALGYLVANLVVVGTLWICLEKENREKKRREESGENGDLVDGIEGLQIICQLTPGRKAPAEVNYYLPDYRALCAAENATHTLHNIHTLRGVPVRDARLWSRYLDESITLFGDKTDVVFAGHHWSTWNDDENLVLQFLSEQRDYYAYLHNESLRQINDGQTPLEIAENIQVPPNLSAKTHNVKGVYDKYMGWFNGNPAHLWPLQPGLSNLFDTIAIKIEGLAAFKKAEVYLEKEITIDSMVSDVQQISKPSAGWHLRLSNAAMTGHAIPYVASSEKPNPGSDVTIWLDHVNLARLVGATALGRIPVTVDNPHIALTTAGDVDAWTKITALIKLPTADFNIVTP
;
A
#
# COMPACT_ATOMS: atom_id res chain seq x y z
N MET A 1 -61.04 17.35 40.99
CA MET A 1 -60.60 18.59 41.66
C MET A 1 -59.11 18.74 41.43
N SER A 2 -58.70 19.93 41.00
CA SER A 2 -57.38 20.33 40.52
C SER A 2 -56.34 20.47 41.64
N HIS A 3 -55.06 20.18 41.35
CA HIS A 3 -53.95 21.15 41.25
C HIS A 3 -52.55 20.52 41.45
N THR A 4 -51.74 20.61 40.38
CA THR A 4 -50.32 21.03 40.27
C THR A 4 -49.15 20.26 40.92
N ALA A 5 -48.17 19.99 40.05
CA ALA A 5 -46.75 19.58 40.19
C ALA A 5 -45.88 20.62 40.98
N PRO A 6 -44.53 20.48 41.19
CA PRO A 6 -43.52 20.04 40.19
C PRO A 6 -42.29 19.20 40.65
N GLN A 7 -41.72 18.59 39.60
CA GLN A 7 -40.38 18.07 39.23
C GLN A 7 -39.07 18.47 39.96
N GLN A 8 -38.10 17.53 39.85
CA GLN A 8 -36.63 17.65 39.60
C GLN A 8 -35.62 17.73 40.79
N ALA A 9 -34.71 16.73 40.87
CA ALA A 9 -33.24 16.86 41.03
C ALA A 9 -32.57 15.55 41.47
N LEU A 10 -31.60 15.04 40.71
CA LEU A 10 -30.46 14.23 41.21
C LEU A 10 -29.40 14.09 40.10
N TYR A 11 -28.49 15.07 40.04
CA TYR A 11 -27.14 14.96 39.51
C TYR A 11 -26.26 15.97 40.27
N ASP A 12 -24.98 15.61 40.40
CA ASP A 12 -23.82 16.35 40.91
C ASP A 12 -23.52 16.31 42.42
N GLU A 13 -22.43 15.58 42.76
CA GLU A 13 -21.38 16.19 43.57
C GLU A 13 -19.97 15.72 43.16
N LYS A 14 -19.06 16.69 43.10
CA LYS A 14 -17.71 16.71 42.53
C LYS A 14 -16.67 16.18 43.53
N ILE A 15 -15.58 15.57 43.04
CA ILE A 15 -14.33 15.47 43.80
C ILE A 15 -13.24 16.32 43.11
N ALA A 16 -12.81 17.35 43.81
CA ALA A 16 -11.72 18.25 43.44
C ALA A 16 -10.37 17.70 43.93
N VAL A 17 -9.32 17.79 43.10
CA VAL A 17 -7.93 17.49 43.50
C VAL A 17 -7.18 18.82 43.72
N LYS A 18 -6.68 19.01 44.95
CA LYS A 18 -5.83 20.13 45.37
C LYS A 18 -4.37 19.92 44.95
N THR A 19 -3.74 20.99 44.50
CA THR A 19 -2.28 21.15 44.34
C THR A 19 -1.68 21.83 45.57
N GLU A 20 -0.70 21.20 46.23
CA GLU A 20 0.35 21.86 47.04
C GLU A 20 1.63 21.01 46.96
N GLY A 21 2.80 21.67 47.03
CA GLY A 21 4.08 21.15 46.55
C GLY A 21 5.16 20.84 47.60
N ASN A 22 6.20 20.17 47.07
CA ASN A 22 7.63 20.14 47.40
C ASN A 22 8.13 19.59 48.76
N GLY A 23 8.82 18.44 48.69
CA GLY A 23 9.77 17.91 49.68
C GLY A 23 10.44 16.63 49.14
N GLY A 24 11.77 16.60 49.04
CA GLY A 24 12.52 15.61 48.23
C GLY A 24 13.09 14.36 48.93
N MET A 25 13.69 13.52 48.07
CA MET A 25 14.51 12.29 48.29
C MET A 25 13.74 11.12 48.94
N ASP A 26 13.75 9.88 48.42
CA ASP A 26 14.93 9.10 48.05
C ASP A 26 14.63 7.95 47.05
N LYS A 27 15.69 7.39 46.48
CA LYS A 27 15.75 6.38 45.40
C LYS A 27 15.28 4.98 45.84
N ASN A 28 14.51 4.30 44.98
CA ASN A 28 14.72 2.91 44.53
C ASN A 28 13.55 2.44 43.64
N GLU A 29 13.72 2.45 42.32
CA GLU A 29 12.85 1.75 41.37
C GLU A 29 13.47 0.39 41.04
N GLU A 30 12.87 -0.68 41.55
CA GLU A 30 12.98 -2.02 40.97
C GLU A 30 11.94 -2.19 39.87
N ARG A 31 12.43 -2.55 38.68
CA ARG A 31 11.66 -2.84 37.48
C ARG A 31 10.79 -4.08 37.67
N ILE A 32 9.47 -3.91 37.64
CA ILE A 32 8.52 -4.97 37.30
C ILE A 32 7.87 -4.58 35.96
N GLY A 33 7.89 -5.53 35.03
CA GLY A 33 7.73 -5.29 33.60
C GLY A 33 6.37 -4.74 33.19
N ASN A 34 6.40 -3.78 32.27
CA ASN A 34 5.23 -3.37 31.50
C ASN A 34 4.71 -4.57 30.72
N GLU A 35 3.46 -4.92 31.03
CA GLU A 35 2.56 -5.62 30.12
C GLU A 35 2.59 -4.90 28.77
N SER A 36 2.71 -5.70 27.72
CA SER A 36 2.74 -5.25 26.33
C SER A 36 1.49 -4.45 26.01
N GLU A 37 1.66 -3.16 25.75
CA GLU A 37 0.75 -2.39 24.90
C GLU A 37 0.67 -3.13 23.55
N VAL A 38 -0.43 -3.84 23.34
CA VAL A 38 -0.80 -4.36 22.02
C VAL A 38 -1.10 -3.14 21.16
N SER A 39 -0.09 -2.68 20.42
CA SER A 39 -0.19 -1.55 19.51
C SER A 39 -1.30 -1.78 18.46
N ASP A 40 -2.07 -0.74 18.19
CA ASP A 40 -3.12 -0.63 17.15
C ASP A 40 -2.68 -1.10 15.74
N GLU A 41 -1.38 -1.33 15.50
CA GLU A 41 -0.85 -1.86 14.22
C GLU A 41 -1.35 -3.28 13.87
N SER A 42 -1.77 -4.10 14.85
CA SER A 42 -2.24 -5.48 14.55
C SER A 42 -3.60 -5.53 13.85
N PHE A 43 -4.44 -4.50 14.02
CA PHE A 43 -5.80 -4.45 13.47
C PHE A 43 -5.87 -4.00 12.00
N ALA A 44 -4.77 -3.49 11.42
CA ALA A 44 -4.73 -2.98 10.05
C ALA A 44 -4.19 -3.99 9.01
N ASN A 45 -3.86 -5.22 9.42
CA ASN A 45 -3.16 -6.17 8.57
C ASN A 45 -3.67 -7.62 8.69
N PRO A 46 -4.86 -7.91 8.15
CA PRO A 46 -5.46 -9.26 8.16
C PRO A 46 -4.62 -10.31 7.42
N THR A 47 -3.58 -9.90 6.67
CA THR A 47 -2.67 -10.80 5.94
C THR A 47 -1.40 -11.18 6.72
N GLY A 48 -1.13 -10.56 7.87
CA GLY A 48 0.13 -10.75 8.62
C GLY A 48 1.39 -10.24 7.90
N ILE A 49 1.24 -9.45 6.82
CA ILE A 49 2.34 -9.01 5.96
C ILE A 49 3.06 -7.81 6.59
N ASN A 50 4.33 -7.97 6.95
CA ASN A 50 5.12 -6.85 7.46
C ASN A 50 5.30 -5.75 6.38
N GLU A 51 4.59 -4.62 6.53
CA GLU A 51 4.61 -3.52 5.55
C GLU A 51 6.03 -2.96 5.35
N LYS A 52 6.81 -2.81 6.43
CA LYS A 52 8.19 -2.30 6.33
C LYS A 52 9.08 -3.26 5.54
N ALA A 53 8.94 -4.57 5.75
CA ALA A 53 9.67 -5.58 4.98
C ALA A 53 9.26 -5.57 3.51
N LEU A 54 7.97 -5.45 3.21
CA LEU A 54 7.45 -5.39 1.85
C LEU A 54 7.95 -4.14 1.11
N VAL A 55 7.90 -2.97 1.74
CA VAL A 55 8.42 -1.72 1.15
C VAL A 55 9.92 -1.82 0.88
N ARG A 56 10.71 -2.44 1.78
CA ARG A 56 12.14 -2.71 1.51
C ARG A 56 12.34 -3.66 0.32
N LYS A 57 11.48 -4.68 0.18
CA LYS A 57 11.49 -5.58 -0.98
C LYS A 57 11.21 -4.82 -2.28
N LEU A 58 10.27 -3.87 -2.28
CA LEU A 58 10.03 -2.97 -3.41
C LEU A 58 11.27 -2.12 -3.70
N ASP A 59 11.85 -1.50 -2.67
CA ASP A 59 13.02 -0.63 -2.81
C ASP A 59 14.20 -1.37 -3.44
N LEU A 60 14.49 -2.59 -2.99
CA LEU A 60 15.57 -3.43 -3.53
C LEU A 60 15.34 -3.89 -4.97
N LYS A 61 14.08 -4.03 -5.39
CA LYS A 61 13.74 -4.48 -6.75
C LYS A 61 13.64 -3.33 -7.74
N LEU A 62 13.15 -2.17 -7.32
CA LEU A 62 12.83 -1.06 -8.21
C LEU A 62 13.93 0.00 -8.26
N LEU A 63 14.43 0.45 -7.10
CA LEU A 63 15.32 1.61 -7.06
C LEU A 63 16.70 1.38 -7.69
N PRO A 64 17.42 0.25 -7.45
CA PRO A 64 18.73 0.05 -8.08
C PRO A 64 18.70 0.13 -9.60
N ALA A 65 17.68 -0.47 -10.22
CA ALA A 65 17.47 -0.42 -11.65
C ALA A 65 17.23 1.02 -12.15
N LEU A 66 16.30 1.74 -11.52
CA LEU A 66 15.97 3.11 -11.91
C LEU A 66 17.16 4.06 -11.72
N THR A 67 17.86 3.93 -10.59
CA THR A 67 19.07 4.68 -10.27
C THR A 67 20.18 4.42 -11.30
N LEU A 68 20.36 3.18 -11.75
CA LEU A 68 21.33 2.84 -12.81
C LEU A 68 20.97 3.51 -14.15
N LEU A 69 19.69 3.46 -14.55
CA LEU A 69 19.20 4.12 -15.76
C LEU A 69 19.49 5.63 -15.72
N TYR A 70 19.26 6.27 -14.58
CA TYR A 70 19.47 7.70 -14.43
C TYR A 70 20.94 8.09 -14.31
N LEU A 71 21.75 7.24 -13.68
CA LEU A 71 23.20 7.39 -13.64
C LEU A 71 23.75 7.46 -15.08
N LEU A 72 23.38 6.50 -15.93
CA LEU A 72 23.85 6.45 -17.31
C LEU A 72 23.33 7.62 -18.15
N SER A 73 22.07 8.03 -17.96
CA SER A 73 21.54 9.24 -18.62
C SER A 73 22.33 10.51 -18.22
N PHE A 74 22.66 10.70 -16.94
CA PHE A 74 23.43 11.88 -16.52
C PHE A 74 24.88 11.84 -17.00
N LEU A 75 25.46 10.65 -17.05
CA LEU A 75 26.80 10.39 -17.55
C LEU A 75 26.89 10.74 -19.05
N ASP A 76 26.01 10.18 -19.89
CA ASP A 76 25.96 10.46 -21.34
C ASP A 76 25.75 11.96 -21.64
N ARG A 77 24.87 12.62 -20.87
CA ARG A 77 24.60 14.07 -20.98
C ARG A 77 25.81 14.94 -20.64
N SER A 78 26.55 14.59 -19.59
CA SER A 78 27.62 15.43 -19.04
C SER A 78 28.99 15.18 -19.69
N ASN A 79 29.16 14.04 -20.37
CA ASN A 79 30.40 13.64 -21.03
C ASN A 79 30.99 14.64 -22.02
N ILE A 80 30.16 15.49 -22.62
CA ILE A 80 30.65 16.57 -23.46
C ILE A 80 31.62 17.52 -22.75
N GLY A 81 31.46 17.73 -21.43
CA GLY A 81 32.39 18.51 -20.63
C GLY A 81 33.78 17.88 -20.55
N ASN A 82 33.84 16.55 -20.41
CA ASN A 82 35.09 15.78 -20.43
C ASN A 82 35.71 15.74 -21.83
N ALA A 83 34.89 15.42 -22.84
CA ALA A 83 35.28 15.36 -24.25
C ALA A 83 35.87 16.68 -24.77
N LYS A 84 35.41 17.82 -24.24
CA LYS A 84 35.98 19.14 -24.56
C LYS A 84 37.46 19.23 -24.21
N LEU A 85 37.87 18.72 -23.04
CA LEU A 85 39.28 18.72 -22.63
C LEU A 85 40.13 17.78 -23.48
N ASP A 86 39.54 16.70 -24.00
CA ASP A 86 40.21 15.71 -24.85
C ASP A 86 40.14 16.04 -26.35
N GLY A 87 39.94 17.32 -26.69
CA GLY A 87 40.11 17.83 -28.05
C GLY A 87 38.88 17.74 -28.96
N LEU A 88 37.67 17.54 -28.43
CA LEU A 88 36.42 17.57 -29.20
C LEU A 88 36.29 18.85 -30.05
N ALA A 89 36.48 20.01 -29.43
CA ALA A 89 36.27 21.30 -30.10
C ALA A 89 37.27 21.51 -31.25
N THR A 90 38.54 21.16 -31.02
CA THR A 90 39.59 21.22 -32.05
C THR A 90 39.33 20.22 -33.17
N SER A 91 38.92 19.00 -32.84
CA SER A 91 38.71 17.91 -33.82
C SER A 91 37.57 18.20 -34.81
N LEU A 92 36.54 18.92 -34.36
CA LEU A 92 35.35 19.23 -35.16
C LEU A 92 35.31 20.69 -35.64
N ASN A 93 36.38 21.46 -35.45
CA ASN A 93 36.49 22.89 -35.76
C ASN A 93 35.35 23.72 -35.13
N ILE A 94 35.01 23.44 -33.87
CA ILE A 94 33.92 24.09 -33.15
C ILE A 94 34.45 25.34 -32.45
N THR A 95 33.86 26.49 -32.78
CA THR A 95 34.12 27.76 -32.08
C THR A 95 33.47 27.78 -30.69
N GLY A 96 33.89 28.72 -29.84
CA GLY A 96 33.33 28.89 -28.49
C GLY A 96 31.81 28.98 -28.44
N ASN A 97 31.20 29.82 -29.29
CA ASN A 97 29.75 30.00 -29.33
C ASN A 97 29.03 28.76 -29.90
N GLN A 98 29.62 28.11 -30.90
CA GLN A 98 29.09 26.86 -31.44
C GLN A 98 29.10 25.74 -30.38
N TYR A 99 30.15 25.65 -29.55
CA TYR A 99 30.20 24.70 -28.44
C TYR A 99 29.02 24.92 -27.48
N LEU A 100 28.75 26.17 -27.08
CA LEU A 100 27.61 26.48 -26.21
C LEU A 100 26.28 26.10 -26.87
N LEU A 101 26.12 26.33 -28.18
CA LEU A 101 24.91 25.91 -28.91
C LEU A 101 24.72 24.39 -28.89
N THR A 102 25.79 23.59 -28.93
CA THR A 102 25.68 22.12 -28.76
C THR A 102 25.15 21.71 -27.38
N LEU A 103 25.40 22.54 -26.35
CA LEU A 103 24.84 22.31 -25.02
C LEU A 103 23.36 22.70 -24.95
N THR A 104 23.00 23.83 -25.54
CA THR A 104 21.64 24.36 -25.49
C THR A 104 20.65 23.51 -26.30
N ILE A 105 21.04 23.04 -27.49
CA ILE A 105 20.15 22.30 -28.38
C ILE A 105 19.64 20.99 -27.77
N TYR A 106 20.44 20.38 -26.89
CA TYR A 106 20.04 19.21 -26.09
C TYR A 106 18.83 19.53 -25.21
N PHE A 107 18.86 20.64 -24.46
CA PHE A 107 17.75 21.03 -23.60
C PHE A 107 16.52 21.46 -24.39
N ILE A 108 16.69 22.03 -25.58
CA ILE A 108 15.57 22.32 -26.49
C ILE A 108 14.87 21.02 -26.90
N GLY A 109 15.62 20.01 -27.34
CA GLY A 109 15.07 18.68 -27.65
C GLY A 109 14.36 18.06 -26.44
N TYR A 110 14.97 18.15 -25.26
CA TYR A 110 14.40 17.64 -24.01
C TYR A 110 13.05 18.29 -23.70
N VAL A 111 12.98 19.62 -23.66
CA VAL A 111 11.77 20.38 -23.29
C VAL A 111 10.63 20.14 -24.27
N LEU A 112 10.91 20.07 -25.57
CA LEU A 112 9.88 19.87 -26.59
C LEU A 112 9.26 18.46 -26.55
N PHE A 113 10.05 17.44 -26.21
CA PHE A 113 9.63 16.04 -26.28
C PHE A 113 9.25 15.41 -24.94
N GLU A 114 9.48 16.11 -23.82
CA GLU A 114 9.10 15.65 -22.48
C GLU A 114 7.62 15.26 -22.39
N VAL A 115 6.72 16.12 -22.86
CA VAL A 115 5.27 15.87 -22.83
C VAL A 115 4.89 14.70 -23.75
N PRO A 116 5.25 14.71 -25.06
CA PRO A 116 5.02 13.57 -25.95
C PRO A 116 5.52 12.21 -25.39
N CYS A 117 6.75 12.17 -24.87
CA CYS A 117 7.33 10.92 -24.36
C CYS A 117 6.57 10.35 -23.15
N ASN A 118 6.01 11.19 -22.28
CA ASN A 118 5.19 10.71 -21.16
C ASN A 118 3.79 10.25 -21.61
N ILE A 119 3.23 10.85 -22.66
CA ILE A 119 1.97 10.35 -23.24
C ILE A 119 2.18 8.94 -23.79
N ILE A 120 3.31 8.68 -24.44
CA ILE A 120 3.66 7.34 -24.94
C ILE A 120 3.83 6.35 -23.80
N LEU A 121 4.49 6.73 -22.69
CA LEU A 121 4.60 5.87 -21.50
C LEU A 121 3.23 5.40 -21.00
N LYS A 122 2.23 6.29 -20.97
CA LYS A 122 0.86 5.95 -20.53
C LYS A 122 0.12 5.02 -21.50
N ARG A 123 0.45 5.07 -22.80
CA ARG A 123 -0.11 4.18 -23.84
C ARG A 123 0.62 2.86 -23.96
N THR A 124 1.81 2.77 -23.38
CA THR A 124 2.67 1.58 -23.37
C THR A 124 2.84 1.11 -21.92
N THR A 125 3.91 0.38 -21.62
CA THR A 125 4.20 -0.04 -20.24
C THR A 125 5.62 0.34 -19.85
N PRO A 126 5.89 0.59 -18.54
CA PRO A 126 7.23 0.96 -18.07
C PRO A 126 8.34 -0.03 -18.46
N LYS A 127 8.03 -1.34 -18.42
CA LYS A 127 8.97 -2.42 -18.82
C LYS A 127 9.44 -2.32 -20.27
N ILE A 128 8.61 -1.76 -21.15
CA ILE A 128 8.97 -1.61 -22.56
C ILE A 128 9.54 -0.21 -22.79
N TRP A 129 8.86 0.82 -22.30
CA TRP A 129 9.17 2.21 -22.66
C TRP A 129 10.49 2.71 -22.06
N LEU A 130 10.72 2.50 -20.75
CA LEU A 130 11.93 3.03 -20.10
C LEU A 130 13.21 2.40 -20.69
N PRO A 131 13.30 1.08 -20.90
CA PRO A 131 14.43 0.47 -21.60
C PRO A 131 14.54 0.87 -23.08
N THR A 132 13.41 1.07 -23.77
CA THR A 132 13.44 1.49 -25.19
C THR A 132 14.01 2.89 -25.34
N LEU A 133 13.61 3.84 -24.48
CA LEU A 133 14.25 5.15 -24.45
C LEU A 133 15.76 4.98 -24.21
N MET A 134 16.15 4.11 -23.27
CA MET A 134 17.55 3.84 -22.94
C MET A 134 18.37 3.34 -24.11
N LEU A 135 17.79 2.41 -24.86
CA LEU A 135 18.40 1.89 -26.06
C LEU A 135 18.58 2.98 -27.11
N LEU A 136 17.55 3.79 -27.35
CA LEU A 136 17.59 4.87 -28.33
C LEU A 136 18.63 5.94 -27.97
N TRP A 137 18.67 6.40 -26.72
CA TRP A 137 19.67 7.41 -26.33
C TRP A 137 21.08 6.84 -26.28
N GLY A 138 21.27 5.59 -25.87
CA GLY A 138 22.59 4.91 -25.91
C GLY A 138 23.14 4.79 -27.33
N ILE A 139 22.26 4.49 -28.30
CA ILE A 139 22.64 4.50 -29.73
C ILE A 139 23.05 5.92 -30.14
N VAL A 140 22.25 6.94 -29.82
CA VAL A 140 22.58 8.33 -30.18
C VAL A 140 23.88 8.80 -29.51
N ALA A 141 24.11 8.47 -28.24
CA ALA A 141 25.34 8.75 -27.52
C ALA A 141 26.56 8.09 -28.21
N THR A 142 26.44 6.83 -28.62
CA THR A 142 27.47 6.13 -29.39
C THR A 142 27.75 6.84 -30.73
N LEU A 143 26.69 7.26 -31.44
CA LEU A 143 26.80 7.97 -32.71
C LEU A 143 27.51 9.33 -32.59
N MET A 144 27.47 9.98 -31.42
CA MET A 144 28.21 11.22 -31.19
C MET A 144 29.72 11.02 -31.31
N GLY A 145 30.25 9.87 -30.85
CA GLY A 145 31.68 9.55 -30.91
C GLY A 145 32.22 9.33 -32.32
N ILE A 146 31.36 8.96 -33.28
CA ILE A 146 31.74 8.80 -34.69
C ILE A 146 31.45 10.03 -35.55
N SER A 147 30.85 11.08 -34.98
CA SER A 147 30.56 12.31 -35.72
C SER A 147 31.83 12.98 -36.26
N THR A 148 31.81 13.41 -37.53
CA THR A 148 32.99 13.95 -38.23
C THR A 148 32.95 15.47 -38.39
N ASN A 149 31.83 16.12 -38.09
CA ASN A 149 31.67 17.56 -38.25
C ASN A 149 30.70 18.16 -37.21
N TYR A 150 30.71 19.49 -37.11
CA TYR A 150 29.85 20.25 -36.20
C TYR A 150 28.35 19.95 -36.39
N ALA A 151 27.85 19.91 -37.63
CA ALA A 151 26.43 19.74 -37.90
C ALA A 151 25.91 18.36 -37.47
N GLY A 152 26.66 17.29 -37.76
CA GLY A 152 26.34 15.94 -37.33
C GLY A 152 26.36 15.80 -35.80
N PHE A 153 27.34 16.44 -35.14
CA PHE A 153 27.40 16.45 -33.68
C PHE A 153 26.24 17.24 -33.06
N LEU A 154 25.87 18.39 -33.65
CA LEU A 154 24.72 19.19 -33.22
C LEU A 154 23.40 18.42 -33.35
N ALA A 155 23.20 17.71 -34.46
CA ALA A 155 22.03 16.86 -34.68
C ALA A 155 21.95 15.73 -33.64
N ALA A 156 23.06 15.04 -33.38
CA ALA A 156 23.12 14.00 -32.35
C ALA A 156 22.79 14.55 -30.95
N ARG A 157 23.25 15.77 -30.61
CA ARG A 157 22.91 16.43 -29.33
C ARG A 157 21.43 16.75 -29.20
N PHE A 158 20.78 17.19 -30.29
CA PHE A 158 19.33 17.40 -30.32
C PHE A 158 18.59 16.08 -30.06
N PHE A 159 18.92 15.04 -30.82
CA PHE A 159 18.25 13.74 -30.68
C PHE A 159 18.52 13.07 -29.34
N LEU A 160 19.69 13.26 -28.73
CA LEU A 160 19.97 12.80 -27.37
C LEU A 160 18.97 13.42 -26.39
N GLY A 161 18.72 14.72 -26.51
CA GLY A 161 17.71 15.44 -25.73
C GLY A 161 16.30 14.89 -25.95
N VAL A 162 15.93 14.61 -27.20
CA VAL A 162 14.64 13.98 -27.54
C VAL A 162 14.49 12.63 -26.86
N THR A 163 15.49 11.75 -26.98
CA THR A 163 15.44 10.38 -26.45
C THR A 163 15.52 10.30 -24.93
N GLU A 164 16.20 11.24 -24.26
CA GLU A 164 16.27 11.28 -22.78
C GLU A 164 15.07 11.95 -22.10
N SER A 165 14.29 12.73 -22.86
CA SER A 165 13.20 13.59 -22.33
C SER A 165 12.15 12.87 -21.48
N GLY A 166 11.90 11.59 -21.77
CA GLY A 166 10.90 10.78 -21.10
C GLY A 166 11.37 10.09 -19.81
N LEU A 167 12.68 10.04 -19.53
CA LEU A 167 13.20 9.19 -18.45
C LEU A 167 12.78 9.70 -17.07
N PHE A 168 13.19 10.93 -16.70
CA PHE A 168 12.92 11.47 -15.37
C PHE A 168 11.41 11.51 -15.03
N PRO A 169 10.55 12.18 -15.81
CA PRO A 169 9.11 12.20 -15.53
C PRO A 169 8.48 10.80 -15.60
N GLY A 170 8.98 9.93 -16.48
CA GLY A 170 8.52 8.55 -16.58
C GLY A 170 8.82 7.73 -15.33
N VAL A 171 9.98 7.93 -14.72
CA VAL A 171 10.34 7.29 -13.43
C VAL A 171 9.51 7.86 -12.28
N VAL A 172 9.29 9.17 -12.23
CA VAL A 172 8.42 9.77 -11.19
C VAL A 172 7.00 9.21 -11.28
N PHE A 173 6.45 9.12 -12.49
CA PHE A 173 5.16 8.46 -12.74
C PHE A 173 5.21 6.98 -12.33
N TYR A 174 6.25 6.26 -12.72
CA TYR A 174 6.43 4.87 -12.36
C TYR A 174 6.41 4.65 -10.84
N LEU A 175 7.22 5.39 -10.09
CA LEU A 175 7.29 5.28 -8.63
C LEU A 175 5.94 5.59 -7.96
N SER A 176 5.16 6.52 -8.52
CA SER A 176 3.82 6.83 -8.00
C SER A 176 2.82 5.66 -8.11
N MET A 177 3.11 4.64 -8.91
CA MET A 177 2.29 3.43 -9.06
C MET A 177 2.69 2.29 -8.09
N TRP A 178 3.82 2.43 -7.41
CA TRP A 178 4.35 1.42 -6.48
C TRP A 178 4.33 1.88 -5.02
N TYR A 179 4.36 3.19 -4.78
CA TYR A 179 4.56 3.77 -3.46
C TYR A 179 3.45 4.74 -3.07
N LYS A 180 3.22 4.88 -1.76
CA LYS A 180 2.32 5.92 -1.22
C LYS A 180 2.85 7.31 -1.60
N ARG A 181 1.98 8.32 -1.59
CA ARG A 181 2.37 9.71 -1.85
C ARG A 181 3.47 10.20 -0.91
N THR A 182 3.37 9.84 0.37
CA THR A 182 4.38 10.16 1.40
C THR A 182 5.70 9.46 1.15
N GLU A 183 5.69 8.28 0.55
CA GLU A 183 6.87 7.43 0.29
C GLU A 183 7.59 7.77 -1.02
N THR A 184 6.85 8.25 -2.01
CA THR A 184 7.36 8.49 -3.36
C THR A 184 8.44 9.57 -3.36
N HIS A 185 8.29 10.62 -2.54
CA HIS A 185 9.22 11.74 -2.43
C HIS A 185 10.65 11.29 -2.14
N TYR A 186 10.84 10.53 -1.07
CA TYR A 186 12.16 10.05 -0.64
C TYR A 186 12.86 9.26 -1.74
N ARG A 187 12.09 8.46 -2.49
CA ARG A 187 12.59 7.59 -3.56
C ARG A 187 12.97 8.36 -4.81
N VAL A 188 12.22 9.40 -5.15
CA VAL A 188 12.59 10.34 -6.21
C VAL A 188 13.88 11.06 -5.84
N ALA A 189 14.07 11.46 -4.57
CA ALA A 189 15.31 12.09 -4.12
C ALA A 189 16.51 11.13 -4.16
N LEU A 190 16.33 9.87 -3.72
CA LEU A 190 17.36 8.83 -3.83
C LEU A 190 17.71 8.53 -5.29
N PHE A 191 16.72 8.39 -6.15
CA PHE A 191 16.90 8.24 -7.59
C PHE A 191 17.70 9.41 -8.18
N PHE A 192 17.37 10.65 -7.78
CA PHE A 192 18.09 11.83 -8.25
C PHE A 192 19.55 11.87 -7.80
N SER A 193 19.89 11.27 -6.65
CA SER A 193 21.29 11.19 -6.19
C SER A 193 22.23 10.47 -7.18
N ALA A 194 21.68 9.68 -8.11
CA ALA A 194 22.47 9.09 -9.20
C ALA A 194 23.10 10.16 -10.12
N ALA A 195 22.55 11.38 -10.17
CA ALA A 195 23.08 12.46 -11.00
C ALA A 195 24.46 12.94 -10.53
N SER A 196 24.67 13.10 -9.21
CA SER A 196 26.01 13.43 -8.68
C SER A 196 26.94 12.24 -8.75
N LEU A 197 26.43 11.02 -8.53
CA LEU A 197 27.21 9.80 -8.68
C LEU A 197 27.73 9.61 -10.12
N ALA A 198 26.89 9.90 -11.12
CA ALA A 198 27.26 9.88 -12.53
C ALA A 198 28.44 10.80 -12.84
N GLY A 199 28.48 12.00 -12.25
CA GLY A 199 29.62 12.91 -12.39
C GLY A 199 30.92 12.32 -11.86
N ALA A 200 30.87 11.60 -10.73
CA ALA A 200 32.03 10.90 -10.17
C ALA A 200 32.51 9.76 -11.08
N PHE A 201 31.60 8.93 -11.60
CA PHE A 201 31.97 7.88 -12.56
C PHE A 201 32.50 8.46 -13.87
N GLY A 202 31.86 9.49 -14.42
CA GLY A 202 32.27 10.14 -15.66
C GLY A 202 33.68 10.74 -15.56
N GLY A 203 34.07 11.31 -14.42
CA GLY A 203 35.44 11.79 -14.19
C GLY A 203 36.50 10.67 -14.21
N ILE A 204 36.19 9.53 -13.57
CA ILE A 204 37.09 8.36 -13.54
C ILE A 204 37.20 7.72 -14.94
N LEU A 205 36.07 7.52 -15.60
CA LEU A 205 36.02 6.93 -16.94
C LEU A 205 36.73 7.82 -17.95
N ALA A 206 36.47 9.13 -17.94
CA ALA A 206 37.17 10.07 -18.82
C ALA A 206 38.68 10.06 -18.59
N TYR A 207 39.16 10.02 -17.35
CA TYR A 207 40.58 9.89 -17.06
C TYR A 207 41.20 8.63 -17.68
N GLY A 208 40.54 7.48 -17.53
CA GLY A 208 41.02 6.21 -18.10
C GLY A 208 40.96 6.17 -19.63
N ILE A 209 39.84 6.62 -20.20
CA ILE A 209 39.59 6.64 -21.64
C ILE A 209 40.46 7.67 -22.35
N GLY A 210 40.85 8.76 -21.69
CA GLY A 210 41.76 9.77 -22.24
C GLY A 210 43.10 9.20 -22.71
N PHE A 211 43.54 8.06 -22.16
CA PHE A 211 44.75 7.35 -22.61
C PHE A 211 44.59 6.59 -23.94
N MET A 212 43.37 6.53 -24.48
CA MET A 212 43.07 5.87 -25.76
C MET A 212 43.25 6.80 -26.97
N ASP A 213 43.88 7.97 -26.82
CA ASP A 213 44.18 8.85 -27.97
C ASP A 213 45.06 8.11 -29.01
N GLY A 214 44.61 8.09 -30.25
CA GLY A 214 45.28 7.40 -31.36
C GLY A 214 44.90 5.92 -31.51
N VAL A 215 44.23 5.32 -30.53
CA VAL A 215 43.72 3.94 -30.65
C VAL A 215 42.68 3.87 -31.76
N GLY A 216 42.85 2.96 -32.72
CA GLY A 216 41.98 2.82 -33.89
C GLY A 216 41.99 4.04 -34.83
N GLY A 217 43.01 4.91 -34.74
CA GLY A 217 43.07 6.17 -35.50
C GLY A 217 42.10 7.24 -35.01
N LEU A 218 41.45 7.03 -33.85
CA LEU A 218 40.47 7.94 -33.27
C LEU A 218 41.08 8.79 -32.15
N LYS A 219 40.53 9.98 -31.95
CA LYS A 219 40.88 10.86 -30.83
C LYS A 219 40.21 10.41 -29.53
N GLY A 220 40.86 10.63 -28.40
CA GLY A 220 40.40 10.17 -27.07
C GLY A 220 38.94 10.53 -26.76
N TRP A 221 38.50 11.74 -27.08
CA TRP A 221 37.12 12.19 -26.86
C TRP A 221 36.06 11.32 -27.56
N ARG A 222 36.41 10.68 -28.69
CA ARG A 222 35.49 9.80 -29.44
C ARG A 222 35.19 8.54 -28.64
N TRP A 223 36.22 7.99 -28.00
CA TRP A 223 36.11 6.79 -27.18
C TRP A 223 35.25 7.00 -25.95
N ILE A 224 35.21 8.21 -25.38
CA ILE A 224 34.29 8.55 -24.27
C ILE A 224 32.85 8.24 -24.69
N PHE A 225 32.40 8.82 -25.80
CA PHE A 225 31.04 8.61 -26.29
C PHE A 225 30.79 7.18 -26.79
N ILE A 226 31.77 6.54 -27.43
CA ILE A 226 31.60 5.17 -27.95
C ILE A 226 31.48 4.17 -26.80
N ILE A 227 32.40 4.18 -25.83
CA ILE A 227 32.43 3.18 -24.76
C ILE A 227 31.23 3.38 -23.83
N GLU A 228 30.97 4.63 -23.43
CA GLU A 228 29.88 4.93 -22.50
C GLU A 228 28.51 4.74 -23.16
N GLY A 229 28.36 5.15 -24.43
CA GLY A 229 27.15 4.88 -25.21
C GLY A 229 26.91 3.38 -25.42
N LEU A 230 27.94 2.57 -25.72
CA LEU A 230 27.82 1.12 -25.84
C LEU A 230 27.46 0.46 -24.50
N LEU A 231 28.04 0.94 -23.38
CA LEU A 231 27.65 0.50 -22.05
C LEU A 231 26.16 0.77 -21.80
N THR A 232 25.68 1.97 -22.15
CA THR A 232 24.26 2.32 -22.08
C THR A 232 23.41 1.38 -22.95
N VAL A 233 23.83 1.06 -24.17
CA VAL A 233 23.13 0.10 -25.04
C VAL A 233 23.06 -1.29 -24.38
N VAL A 234 24.17 -1.82 -23.85
CA VAL A 234 24.18 -3.13 -23.20
C VAL A 234 23.26 -3.14 -21.98
N VAL A 235 23.34 -2.13 -21.12
CA VAL A 235 22.48 -2.03 -19.93
C VAL A 235 21.02 -1.86 -20.32
N SER A 236 20.71 -1.15 -21.42
CA SER A 236 19.34 -1.01 -21.92
C SER A 236 18.71 -2.35 -22.31
N LEU A 237 19.49 -3.22 -22.96
CA LEU A 237 19.04 -4.56 -23.34
C LEU A 237 18.79 -5.42 -22.10
N LEU A 238 19.63 -5.28 -21.07
CA LEU A 238 19.43 -5.93 -19.78
C LEU A 238 18.21 -5.36 -19.01
N ALA A 239 17.90 -4.07 -19.20
CA ALA A 239 16.82 -3.40 -18.47
C ALA A 239 15.43 -3.95 -18.77
N TYR A 240 15.21 -4.57 -19.93
CA TYR A 240 13.97 -5.29 -20.22
C TYR A 240 13.69 -6.47 -19.27
N PHE A 241 14.71 -7.01 -18.60
CA PHE A 241 14.57 -8.12 -17.65
C PHE A 241 14.29 -7.66 -16.22
N PHE A 242 14.86 -6.53 -15.79
CA PHE A 242 14.78 -6.06 -14.40
C PHE A 242 13.82 -4.89 -14.19
N ILE A 243 13.39 -4.16 -15.23
CA ILE A 243 12.29 -3.19 -15.10
C ILE A 243 10.96 -3.96 -15.10
N HIS A 244 10.14 -3.71 -14.09
CA HIS A 244 8.83 -4.36 -13.92
C HIS A 244 7.70 -3.39 -14.33
N ASN A 245 6.50 -3.92 -14.63
CA ASN A 245 5.34 -3.08 -14.98
C ASN A 245 4.67 -2.50 -13.73
N TYR A 246 3.54 -3.06 -13.32
CA TYR A 246 2.74 -2.58 -12.20
C TYR A 246 2.61 -3.67 -11.14
N PRO A 247 2.27 -3.33 -9.87
CA PRO A 247 2.09 -4.33 -8.81
C PRO A 247 1.20 -5.52 -9.20
N SER A 248 0.18 -5.27 -10.03
CA SER A 248 -0.76 -6.28 -10.54
C SER A 248 -0.13 -7.38 -11.41
N THR A 249 0.98 -7.08 -12.08
CA THR A 249 1.63 -7.96 -13.08
C THR A 249 3.05 -8.34 -12.67
N ALA A 250 3.49 -7.93 -11.48
CA ALA A 250 4.85 -8.11 -11.02
C ALA A 250 5.11 -9.58 -10.63
N PRO A 251 6.11 -10.24 -11.22
CA PRO A 251 6.36 -11.67 -10.98
C PRO A 251 7.00 -11.94 -9.60
N PHE A 252 7.57 -10.93 -8.95
CA PHE A 252 8.26 -11.09 -7.67
C PHE A 252 7.34 -10.92 -6.44
N LEU A 253 6.06 -10.58 -6.65
CA LEU A 253 5.05 -10.42 -5.61
C LEU A 253 4.17 -11.66 -5.50
N THR A 254 3.90 -12.11 -4.28
CA THR A 254 2.88 -13.14 -4.00
C THR A 254 1.47 -12.53 -4.06
N GLU A 255 0.42 -13.36 -4.22
CA GLU A 255 -0.97 -12.86 -4.23
C GLU A 255 -1.36 -12.08 -2.95
N PRO A 256 -0.98 -12.55 -1.73
CA PRO A 256 -1.19 -11.77 -0.52
C PRO A 256 -0.47 -10.40 -0.54
N GLU A 257 0.81 -10.37 -0.95
CA GLU A 257 1.58 -9.12 -1.05
C GLU A 257 0.97 -8.15 -2.07
N ARG A 258 0.52 -8.67 -3.22
CA ARG A 258 -0.14 -7.88 -4.26
C ARG A 258 -1.45 -7.29 -3.75
N SER A 259 -2.27 -8.10 -3.09
CA SER A 259 -3.53 -7.63 -2.50
C SER A 259 -3.30 -6.55 -1.45
N PHE A 260 -2.29 -6.73 -0.59
CA PHE A 260 -1.88 -5.73 0.39
C PHE A 260 -1.38 -4.44 -0.26
N ILE A 261 -0.57 -4.53 -1.33
CA ILE A 261 -0.13 -3.35 -2.10
C ILE A 261 -1.30 -2.61 -2.74
N HIS A 262 -2.28 -3.32 -3.30
CA HIS A 262 -3.47 -2.66 -3.84
C HIS A 262 -4.29 -1.99 -2.74
N ALA A 263 -4.49 -2.63 -1.59
CA ALA A 263 -5.23 -2.05 -0.47
C ALA A 263 -4.55 -0.78 0.07
N ARG A 264 -3.22 -0.81 0.30
CA ARG A 264 -2.47 0.34 0.82
C ARG A 264 -2.37 1.50 -0.18
N LEU A 265 -2.25 1.20 -1.47
CA LEU A 265 -2.21 2.23 -2.51
C LEU A 265 -3.60 2.85 -2.64
N LYS A 266 -4.66 2.04 -2.50
CA LYS A 266 -6.05 2.50 -2.54
C LYS A 266 -6.43 3.42 -1.39
N SER A 267 -5.90 3.15 -0.19
CA SER A 267 -6.14 4.00 0.98
C SER A 267 -5.31 5.28 1.00
N SER A 268 -4.14 5.30 0.35
CA SER A 268 -3.18 6.41 0.45
C SER A 268 -3.07 7.29 -0.79
N THR A 269 -3.54 6.83 -1.95
CA THR A 269 -3.27 7.49 -3.22
C THR A 269 -4.58 7.91 -3.86
N ASP A 270 -4.75 9.23 -4.08
CA ASP A 270 -5.82 9.73 -4.95
C ASP A 270 -5.81 9.01 -6.31
N ALA A 271 -4.65 8.46 -6.75
CA ALA A 271 -4.44 7.73 -8.01
C ALA A 271 -5.39 6.54 -8.24
N THR A 272 -5.92 5.93 -7.18
CA THR A 272 -6.91 4.83 -7.28
C THR A 272 -8.35 5.31 -7.23
N ASN A 273 -8.59 6.58 -6.84
CA ASN A 273 -9.88 7.19 -7.10
C ASN A 273 -9.98 7.35 -8.61
N ASN A 274 -11.08 6.93 -9.23
CA ASN A 274 -11.34 7.25 -10.63
C ASN A 274 -11.61 8.77 -10.74
N GLU A 275 -10.56 9.58 -10.70
CA GLU A 275 -10.63 11.01 -11.04
C GLU A 275 -10.54 11.11 -12.57
N PRO A 276 -11.64 11.39 -13.29
CA PRO A 276 -11.56 11.63 -14.71
C PRO A 276 -10.66 12.83 -14.98
N PHE A 277 -9.99 12.82 -16.13
CA PHE A 277 -9.24 13.98 -16.58
C PHE A 277 -10.18 15.19 -16.70
N THR A 278 -9.82 16.33 -16.10
CA THR A 278 -10.58 17.57 -16.22
C THR A 278 -9.70 18.75 -16.62
N TRP A 279 -10.16 19.51 -17.62
CA TRP A 279 -9.53 20.79 -18.00
C TRP A 279 -9.62 21.85 -16.89
N ALA A 280 -10.57 21.69 -15.96
CA ALA A 280 -10.65 22.52 -14.76
C ALA A 280 -9.41 22.34 -13.88
N ASN A 281 -8.97 21.10 -13.62
CA ASN A 281 -7.78 20.83 -12.81
C ASN A 281 -6.48 21.29 -13.48
N VAL A 282 -6.42 21.24 -14.81
CA VAL A 282 -5.31 21.83 -15.59
C VAL A 282 -5.28 23.35 -15.39
N ARG A 283 -6.41 24.05 -15.61
CA ARG A 283 -6.51 25.49 -15.39
C ARG A 283 -6.22 25.89 -13.94
N ALA A 284 -6.66 25.08 -12.98
CA ALA A 284 -6.38 25.28 -11.56
C ALA A 284 -4.89 25.12 -11.23
N ALA A 285 -4.13 24.30 -11.94
CA ALA A 285 -2.68 24.23 -11.80
C ALA A 285 -2.01 25.52 -12.29
N PHE A 286 -2.40 26.01 -13.48
CA PHE A 286 -1.88 27.27 -14.03
C PHE A 286 -2.28 28.51 -13.22
N GLY A 287 -3.44 28.49 -12.57
CA GLY A 287 -3.89 29.58 -11.68
C GLY A 287 -3.32 29.51 -10.26
N ASP A 288 -2.75 28.38 -9.83
CA ASP A 288 -2.20 28.23 -8.47
C ASP A 288 -0.76 28.74 -8.41
N TYR A 289 -0.57 29.84 -7.71
CA TYR A 289 0.74 30.46 -7.50
C TYR A 289 1.77 29.48 -6.89
N LYS A 290 1.35 28.48 -6.11
CA LYS A 290 2.26 27.45 -5.58
C LYS A 290 2.88 26.59 -6.67
N CYS A 291 2.12 26.28 -7.74
CA CYS A 291 2.64 25.52 -8.88
C CYS A 291 3.74 26.29 -9.61
N TRP A 292 3.60 27.61 -9.73
CA TRP A 292 4.65 28.49 -10.23
C TRP A 292 5.85 28.56 -9.30
N LEU A 293 5.65 28.65 -7.98
CA LEU A 293 6.76 28.64 -7.01
C LEU A 293 7.54 27.31 -7.01
N TYR A 294 6.88 26.16 -7.13
CA TYR A 294 7.58 24.86 -7.32
C TYR A 294 8.43 24.88 -8.59
N SER A 295 7.85 25.39 -9.69
CA SER A 295 8.52 25.48 -10.98
C SER A 295 9.72 26.43 -10.97
N LEU A 296 9.57 27.61 -10.37
CA LEU A 296 10.66 28.57 -10.17
C LEU A 296 11.71 28.04 -9.20
N GLY A 297 11.32 27.22 -8.23
CA GLY A 297 12.23 26.51 -7.34
C GLY A 297 13.19 25.62 -8.13
N PHE A 298 12.69 24.82 -9.07
CA PHE A 298 13.57 23.99 -9.91
C PHE A 298 14.29 24.83 -10.97
N HIS A 299 13.65 25.85 -11.55
CA HIS A 299 14.29 26.76 -12.51
C HIS A 299 15.55 27.41 -11.92
N THR A 300 15.45 27.95 -10.71
CA THR A 300 16.56 28.57 -10.00
C THR A 300 17.67 27.59 -9.60
N MET A 301 17.37 26.29 -9.49
CA MET A 301 18.36 25.23 -9.25
C MET A 301 18.95 24.61 -10.51
N SER A 302 18.18 24.54 -11.59
CA SER A 302 18.61 23.91 -12.84
C SER A 302 19.83 24.61 -13.45
N LEU A 303 19.87 25.94 -13.41
CA LEU A 303 20.97 26.74 -13.94
C LEU A 303 22.29 26.40 -13.22
N PRO A 304 22.41 26.53 -11.88
CA PRO A 304 23.63 26.16 -11.17
C PRO A 304 23.95 24.67 -11.29
N LEU A 305 22.95 23.77 -11.37
CA LEU A 305 23.17 22.34 -11.59
C LEU A 305 23.88 22.05 -12.91
N TYR A 306 23.30 22.50 -14.02
CA TYR A 306 23.81 22.16 -15.34
C TYR A 306 25.03 22.99 -15.71
N THR A 307 25.16 24.22 -15.20
CA THR A 307 26.41 24.97 -15.39
C THR A 307 27.57 24.35 -14.62
N LEU A 308 27.35 23.87 -13.39
CA LEU A 308 28.38 23.12 -12.69
C LEU A 308 28.68 21.83 -13.46
N SER A 309 27.67 21.01 -13.76
CA SER A 309 27.84 19.69 -14.39
C SER A 309 28.55 19.74 -15.75
N LEU A 310 28.09 20.59 -16.67
CA LEU A 310 28.58 20.60 -18.05
C LEU A 310 29.95 21.28 -18.21
N PHE A 311 30.29 22.18 -17.29
CA PHE A 311 31.55 22.92 -17.34
C PHE A 311 32.54 22.48 -16.27
N PHE A 312 32.22 21.50 -15.42
CA PHE A 312 33.04 21.17 -14.26
C PHE A 312 34.50 20.85 -14.61
N PRO A 313 34.78 19.96 -15.59
CA PRO A 313 36.15 19.65 -15.96
C PRO A 313 36.89 20.90 -16.47
N THR A 314 36.18 21.77 -17.21
CA THR A 314 36.73 23.05 -17.70
C THR A 314 37.03 24.01 -16.55
N ILE A 315 36.16 24.10 -15.54
CA ILE A 315 36.37 24.92 -14.34
C ILE A 315 37.62 24.45 -13.60
N ILE A 316 37.77 23.14 -13.38
CA ILE A 316 38.96 22.58 -12.72
C ILE A 316 40.21 22.79 -13.56
N SER A 317 40.17 22.56 -14.87
CA SER A 317 41.33 22.77 -15.74
C SER A 317 41.78 24.24 -15.75
N ALA A 318 40.84 25.19 -15.65
CA ALA A 318 41.14 26.62 -15.52
C ALA A 318 41.89 26.98 -14.22
N LEU A 319 41.92 26.09 -13.21
CA LEU A 319 42.75 26.23 -12.01
C LEU A 319 44.23 25.87 -12.25
N GLY A 320 44.60 25.46 -13.46
CA GLY A 320 45.98 25.12 -13.84
C GLY A 320 46.27 23.61 -13.88
N TYR A 321 45.27 22.76 -13.68
CA TYR A 321 45.43 21.30 -13.79
C TYR A 321 45.37 20.84 -15.26
N LYS A 322 46.21 19.86 -15.60
CA LYS A 322 46.17 19.18 -16.91
C LYS A 322 44.82 18.45 -17.10
N ALA A 323 44.41 18.25 -18.35
CA ALA A 323 43.11 17.65 -18.71
C ALA A 323 42.77 16.37 -17.91
N ALA A 324 43.64 15.36 -17.97
CA ALA A 324 43.45 14.10 -17.25
C ALA A 324 43.31 14.30 -15.72
N THR A 325 44.19 15.11 -15.12
CA THR A 325 44.10 15.43 -13.69
C THR A 325 42.84 16.21 -13.35
N ALA A 326 42.41 17.13 -14.22
CA ALA A 326 41.21 17.93 -14.02
C ALA A 326 39.94 17.07 -14.04
N GLN A 327 39.85 16.09 -14.93
CA GLN A 327 38.76 15.10 -14.98
C GLN A 327 38.72 14.29 -13.68
N LEU A 328 39.87 13.76 -13.23
CA LEU A 328 39.95 13.00 -11.98
C LEU A 328 39.59 13.83 -10.75
N LEU A 329 39.95 15.12 -10.74
CA LEU A 329 39.61 16.05 -9.65
C LEU A 329 38.13 16.44 -9.62
N THR A 330 37.32 16.11 -10.63
CA THR A 330 35.86 16.26 -10.52
C THR A 330 35.23 15.22 -9.59
N VAL A 331 35.91 14.08 -9.38
CA VAL A 331 35.38 12.92 -8.65
C VAL A 331 35.12 13.23 -7.18
N PRO A 332 36.06 13.83 -6.40
CA PRO A 332 35.83 14.03 -4.98
C PRO A 332 34.67 15.00 -4.64
N PRO A 333 34.51 16.16 -5.31
CA PRO A 333 33.34 17.02 -5.10
C PRO A 333 32.01 16.32 -5.40
N TYR A 334 31.96 15.50 -6.46
CA TYR A 334 30.75 14.73 -6.79
C TYR A 334 30.45 13.60 -5.81
N ALA A 335 31.48 12.88 -5.35
CA ALA A 335 31.32 11.87 -4.31
C ALA A 335 30.79 12.49 -3.01
N PHE A 336 31.37 13.63 -2.61
CA PHE A 336 30.89 14.42 -1.47
C PHE A 336 29.43 14.86 -1.65
N ALA A 337 29.09 15.40 -2.83
CA ALA A 337 27.72 15.81 -3.14
C ALA A 337 26.73 14.63 -3.12
N THR A 338 27.13 13.45 -3.57
CA THR A 338 26.32 12.22 -3.53
C THR A 338 25.99 11.83 -2.09
N VAL A 339 27.01 11.73 -1.22
CA VAL A 339 26.85 11.41 0.20
C VAL A 339 25.94 12.43 0.88
N LEU A 340 26.19 13.72 0.67
CA LEU A 340 25.39 14.78 1.27
C LEU A 340 23.94 14.79 0.75
N THR A 341 23.72 14.47 -0.52
CA THR A 341 22.37 14.33 -1.10
C THR A 341 21.57 13.25 -0.40
N VAL A 342 22.17 12.08 -0.18
CA VAL A 342 21.51 10.97 0.51
C VAL A 342 21.22 11.33 1.97
N ILE A 343 22.18 11.91 2.69
CA ILE A 343 22.01 12.34 4.09
C ILE A 343 20.86 13.36 4.20
N ILE A 344 20.88 14.39 3.37
CA ILE A 344 19.88 15.45 3.39
C ILE A 344 18.49 14.92 2.99
N ALA A 345 18.40 14.01 2.02
CA ALA A 345 17.14 13.35 1.67
C ALA A 345 16.58 12.53 2.85
N ILE A 346 17.43 11.79 3.57
CA ILE A 346 17.03 11.02 4.77
C ILE A 346 16.53 11.96 5.87
N LEU A 347 17.24 13.06 6.12
CA LEU A 347 16.86 14.02 7.18
C LEU A 347 15.57 14.78 6.83
N ALA A 348 15.42 15.22 5.58
CA ALA A 348 14.21 15.87 5.10
C ALA A 348 12.98 14.95 5.18
N GLU A 349 13.19 13.65 4.92
CA GLU A 349 12.13 12.65 5.07
C GLU A 349 11.77 12.43 6.55
N LYS A 350 12.76 12.22 7.43
CA LYS A 350 12.52 11.99 8.86
C LYS A 350 11.86 13.16 9.58
N THR A 351 12.19 14.38 9.19
CA THR A 351 11.65 15.60 9.83
C THR A 351 10.34 16.06 9.20
N HIS A 352 9.96 15.49 8.05
CA HIS A 352 8.86 15.95 7.21
C HIS A 352 8.92 17.46 6.90
N LYS A 353 10.11 18.04 6.85
CA LYS A 353 10.36 19.44 6.47
C LYS A 353 11.29 19.46 5.28
N ARG A 354 10.95 20.26 4.27
CA ARG A 354 11.66 20.30 2.98
C ARG A 354 12.39 21.62 2.80
N ALA A 355 11.68 22.73 3.02
CA ALA A 355 12.23 24.06 2.88
C ALA A 355 13.53 24.32 3.67
N PRO A 356 13.67 23.94 4.95
CA PRO A 356 14.91 24.23 5.69
C PRO A 356 16.15 23.56 5.08
N PHE A 357 16.01 22.34 4.57
CA PHE A 357 17.10 21.60 3.93
C PHE A 357 17.46 22.19 2.57
N ILE A 358 16.46 22.62 1.81
CA ILE A 358 16.69 23.35 0.55
C ILE A 358 17.42 24.66 0.83
N LEU A 359 16.94 25.47 1.78
CA LEU A 359 17.58 26.74 2.15
C LEU A 359 19.01 26.57 2.66
N PHE A 360 19.25 25.57 3.51
CA PHE A 360 20.59 25.22 3.98
C PHE A 360 21.50 24.82 2.82
N SER A 361 21.04 23.91 1.95
CA SER A 361 21.82 23.41 0.82
C SER A 361 22.12 24.51 -0.20
N SER A 362 21.14 25.36 -0.52
CA SER A 362 21.32 26.52 -1.39
C SER A 362 22.30 27.53 -0.80
N SER A 363 22.25 27.78 0.51
CA SER A 363 23.22 28.63 1.22
C SER A 363 24.62 28.04 1.20
N PHE A 364 24.73 26.72 1.33
CA PHE A 364 26.00 25.99 1.23
C PHE A 364 26.62 26.13 -0.17
N ALA A 365 25.81 26.06 -1.23
CA ALA A 365 26.26 26.31 -2.60
C ALA A 365 26.66 27.78 -2.85
N ILE A 366 25.94 28.73 -2.24
CA ILE A 366 26.26 30.17 -2.31
C ILE A 366 27.68 30.42 -1.80
N ILE A 367 28.06 29.82 -0.67
CA ILE A 367 29.43 29.90 -0.13
C ILE A 367 30.44 29.41 -1.17
N GLY A 368 30.15 28.28 -1.83
CA GLY A 368 30.99 27.72 -2.88
C GLY A 368 31.22 28.67 -4.05
N TYR A 369 30.16 29.29 -4.59
CA TYR A 369 30.30 30.25 -5.69
C TYR A 369 30.93 31.58 -5.26
N ILE A 370 30.72 32.04 -4.01
CA ILE A 370 31.43 33.19 -3.46
C ILE A 370 32.94 32.90 -3.46
N ILE A 371 33.35 31.72 -2.98
CA ILE A 371 34.76 31.30 -2.99
C ILE A 371 35.31 31.28 -4.42
N LEU A 372 34.59 30.69 -5.38
CA LEU A 372 35.00 30.62 -6.79
C LEU A 372 35.14 32.00 -7.46
N LEU A 373 34.35 33.00 -7.03
CA LEU A 373 34.42 34.37 -7.54
C LEU A 373 35.52 35.21 -6.88
N ALA A 374 35.66 35.08 -5.56
CA ALA A 374 36.54 35.92 -4.75
C ALA A 374 38.00 35.45 -4.77
N THR A 375 38.24 34.15 -4.96
CA THR A 375 39.58 33.56 -4.87
C THR A 375 40.44 33.92 -6.08
N PRO A 376 41.65 34.48 -5.89
CA PRO A 376 42.60 34.68 -6.98
C PRO A 376 43.08 33.37 -7.59
N HIS A 377 43.38 33.39 -8.89
CA HIS A 377 43.94 32.23 -9.63
C HIS A 377 45.24 31.67 -9.05
N SER A 378 45.98 32.45 -8.26
CA SER A 378 47.20 32.01 -7.59
C SER A 378 46.98 31.01 -6.45
N LYS A 379 45.71 30.77 -6.02
CA LYS A 379 45.38 29.85 -4.92
C LYS A 379 44.38 28.77 -5.38
N PRO A 380 44.77 27.86 -6.29
CA PRO A 380 43.84 26.89 -6.89
C PRO A 380 43.20 25.93 -5.88
N GLY A 381 43.87 25.62 -4.76
CA GLY A 381 43.32 24.78 -3.70
C GLY A 381 42.07 25.37 -3.02
N ILE A 382 41.99 26.69 -2.88
CA ILE A 382 40.82 27.36 -2.28
C ILE A 382 39.65 27.35 -3.26
N SER A 383 39.89 27.64 -4.54
CA SER A 383 38.87 27.53 -5.58
C SER A 383 38.36 26.09 -5.71
N TYR A 384 39.26 25.10 -5.61
CA TYR A 384 38.88 23.69 -5.60
C TYR A 384 37.98 23.34 -4.41
N LEU A 385 38.29 23.82 -3.20
CA LEU A 385 37.40 23.68 -2.04
C LEU A 385 36.02 24.32 -2.30
N GLY A 386 35.97 25.48 -2.96
CA GLY A 386 34.70 26.11 -3.38
C GLY A 386 33.80 25.19 -4.21
N THR A 387 34.40 24.29 -5.00
CA THR A 387 33.63 23.31 -5.79
C THR A 387 32.94 22.23 -4.95
N PHE A 388 33.48 21.86 -3.79
CA PHE A 388 32.82 20.95 -2.84
C PHE A 388 31.56 21.60 -2.25
N PHE A 389 31.66 22.87 -1.86
CA PHE A 389 30.52 23.63 -1.36
C PHE A 389 29.45 23.81 -2.44
N ALA A 390 29.85 24.16 -3.67
CA ALA A 390 28.93 24.30 -4.80
C ALA A 390 28.23 22.97 -5.11
N ALA A 391 28.97 21.89 -5.35
CA ALA A 391 28.39 20.58 -5.64
C ALA A 391 27.54 20.06 -4.48
N GLY A 392 28.08 20.13 -3.25
CA GLY A 392 27.41 19.68 -2.03
C GLY A 392 26.12 20.43 -1.71
N GLY A 393 25.96 21.68 -2.16
CA GLY A 393 24.71 22.42 -1.96
C GLY A 393 23.70 22.23 -3.11
N ILE A 394 24.16 22.16 -4.35
CA ILE A 394 23.28 22.15 -5.53
C ILE A 394 22.53 20.82 -5.67
N TYR A 395 23.22 19.69 -5.54
CA TYR A 395 22.61 18.37 -5.78
C TYR A 395 21.53 18.01 -4.74
N PRO A 396 21.76 18.18 -3.42
CA PRO A 396 20.72 17.91 -2.43
C PRO A 396 19.51 18.85 -2.57
N SER A 397 19.77 20.14 -2.81
CA SER A 397 18.71 21.13 -3.02
C SER A 397 17.81 20.76 -4.19
N THR A 398 18.43 20.37 -5.32
CA THR A 398 17.70 19.95 -6.52
C THR A 398 16.85 18.70 -6.28
N ALA A 399 17.39 17.69 -5.59
CA ALA A 399 16.69 16.44 -5.30
C ALA A 399 15.37 16.67 -4.53
N ILE A 400 15.40 17.55 -3.52
CA ILE A 400 14.22 17.85 -2.69
C ILE A 400 13.24 18.75 -3.46
N VAL A 401 13.72 19.77 -4.18
CA VAL A 401 12.85 20.68 -4.94
C VAL A 401 12.03 19.91 -5.99
N LEU A 402 12.65 19.00 -6.74
CA LEU A 402 11.97 18.22 -7.78
C LEU A 402 10.85 17.32 -7.27
N SER A 403 10.97 16.82 -6.04
CA SER A 403 10.00 15.89 -5.45
C SER A 403 8.88 16.61 -4.67
N TRP A 404 9.03 17.91 -4.41
CA TRP A 404 8.11 18.70 -3.60
C TRP A 404 6.66 18.81 -4.15
N PRO A 405 6.41 19.09 -5.45
CA PRO A 405 5.05 19.22 -5.97
C PRO A 405 4.27 17.90 -5.93
N ALA A 406 4.95 16.77 -6.17
CA ALA A 406 4.33 15.44 -6.09
C ALA A 406 3.79 15.14 -4.68
N ALA A 407 4.43 15.69 -3.65
CA ALA A 407 4.03 15.53 -2.26
C ALA A 407 2.97 16.54 -1.79
N ASN A 408 2.83 17.72 -2.40
CA ASN A 408 2.00 18.81 -1.86
C ASN A 408 0.82 19.24 -2.74
N VAL A 409 0.75 18.82 -4.00
CA VAL A 409 -0.39 19.13 -4.88
C VAL A 409 -1.44 18.01 -4.79
N SER A 410 -2.67 18.39 -4.43
CA SER A 410 -3.86 17.51 -4.43
C SER A 410 -4.53 17.49 -5.81
N GLY A 411 -5.26 16.41 -6.08
CA GLY A 411 -5.89 16.15 -7.38
C GLY A 411 -4.90 15.56 -8.39
N GLN A 412 -5.23 14.43 -9.00
CA GLN A 412 -4.37 13.71 -9.93
C GLN A 412 -3.99 14.57 -11.13
N THR A 413 -4.98 15.17 -11.79
CA THR A 413 -4.74 15.96 -13.01
C THR A 413 -3.95 17.23 -12.69
N LYS A 414 -4.26 17.88 -11.56
CA LYS A 414 -3.56 19.10 -11.12
C LYS A 414 -2.12 18.80 -10.72
N ARG A 415 -1.87 17.73 -9.95
CA ARG A 415 -0.53 17.29 -9.55
C ARG A 415 0.31 16.90 -10.76
N ALA A 416 -0.23 16.13 -11.70
CA ALA A 416 0.47 15.79 -12.93
C ALA A 416 0.87 17.05 -13.73
N THR A 417 -0.05 18.02 -13.84
CA THR A 417 0.22 19.31 -14.49
C THR A 417 1.31 20.08 -13.75
N ALA A 418 1.24 20.18 -12.41
CA ALA A 418 2.23 20.89 -11.60
C ALA A 418 3.63 20.27 -11.67
N THR A 419 3.73 18.93 -11.67
CA THR A 419 5.01 18.22 -11.85
C THR A 419 5.58 18.44 -13.25
N ALA A 420 4.75 18.38 -14.29
CA ALA A 420 5.18 18.68 -15.66
C ALA A 420 5.65 20.13 -15.82
N MET A 421 4.88 21.09 -15.29
CA MET A 421 5.29 22.51 -15.23
C MET A 421 6.64 22.67 -14.55
N THR A 422 6.85 21.97 -13.42
CA THR A 422 8.09 22.06 -12.66
C THR A 422 9.29 21.67 -13.50
N ILE A 423 9.22 20.52 -14.19
CA ILE A 423 10.32 20.01 -15.00
C ILE A 423 10.51 20.89 -16.25
N THR A 424 9.44 21.21 -16.97
CA THR A 424 9.49 22.00 -18.21
C THR A 424 10.07 23.40 -17.97
N ILE A 425 9.49 24.17 -17.02
CA ILE A 425 9.97 25.52 -16.67
C ILE A 425 11.36 25.44 -16.04
N GLY A 426 11.60 24.39 -15.25
CA GLY A 426 12.90 24.09 -14.69
C GLY A 426 13.99 24.01 -15.74
N ASN A 427 13.82 23.15 -16.74
CA ASN A 427 14.80 22.94 -17.81
C ASN A 427 15.06 24.20 -18.66
N LEU A 428 14.16 25.21 -18.68
CA LEU A 428 14.46 26.51 -19.29
C LEU A 428 15.62 27.24 -18.59
N GLY A 429 15.83 27.01 -17.29
CA GLY A 429 16.99 27.55 -16.57
C GLY A 429 18.31 26.90 -17.04
N ALA A 430 18.25 25.63 -17.47
CA ALA A 430 19.38 24.96 -18.12
C ALA A 430 19.70 25.54 -19.50
N VAL A 431 18.67 25.82 -20.30
CA VAL A 431 18.80 26.50 -21.61
C VAL A 431 19.58 27.81 -21.43
N LEU A 432 19.19 28.64 -20.46
CA LEU A 432 19.93 29.87 -20.15
C LEU A 432 21.35 29.57 -19.65
N GLY A 433 21.50 28.64 -18.71
CA GLY A 433 22.77 28.30 -18.06
C GLY A 433 23.86 27.89 -19.06
N THR A 434 23.50 27.11 -20.07
CA THR A 434 24.44 26.62 -21.09
C THR A 434 25.13 27.72 -21.91
N GLN A 435 24.64 28.96 -21.87
CA GLN A 435 25.19 30.09 -22.62
C GLN A 435 26.10 31.03 -21.80
N LEU A 436 26.36 30.71 -20.53
CA LEU A 436 27.00 31.63 -19.58
C LEU A 436 28.52 31.46 -19.42
N TYR A 437 29.05 30.24 -19.59
CA TYR A 437 30.50 29.97 -19.46
C TYR A 437 31.22 30.22 -20.79
N ARG A 438 31.28 31.51 -21.13
CA ARG A 438 31.84 32.00 -22.39
C ARG A 438 33.36 32.05 -22.35
N PRO A 439 34.08 31.67 -23.43
CA PRO A 439 35.54 31.73 -23.46
C PRO A 439 36.13 33.09 -23.08
N ALA A 440 35.45 34.19 -23.42
CA ALA A 440 35.87 35.55 -23.09
C ALA A 440 35.94 35.87 -21.59
N THR A 441 35.29 35.06 -20.73
CA THR A 441 35.31 35.24 -19.27
C THR A 441 36.23 34.22 -18.57
N SER A 442 36.83 33.31 -19.32
CA SER A 442 37.89 32.41 -18.85
C SER A 442 39.13 33.19 -18.42
N PRO A 443 39.93 32.73 -17.44
CA PRO A 443 39.73 31.54 -16.60
C PRO A 443 38.86 31.79 -15.37
N ARG A 444 38.44 33.03 -15.11
CA ARG A 444 37.73 33.39 -13.87
C ARG A 444 36.23 33.03 -13.90
N TRP A 445 35.66 32.90 -15.09
CA TRP A 445 34.26 32.56 -15.33
C TRP A 445 33.27 33.45 -14.55
N PHE A 446 33.61 34.72 -14.35
CA PHE A 446 32.85 35.63 -13.46
C PHE A 446 31.38 35.78 -13.86
N LEU A 447 31.09 35.71 -15.17
CA LEU A 447 29.72 35.74 -15.68
C LEU A 447 28.94 34.48 -15.27
N GLY A 448 29.51 33.29 -15.51
CA GLY A 448 28.88 32.01 -15.19
C GLY A 448 28.70 31.81 -13.68
N HIS A 449 29.76 32.04 -12.91
CA HIS A 449 29.71 31.97 -11.44
C HIS A 449 28.77 33.03 -10.84
N GLY A 450 28.75 34.26 -11.39
CA GLY A 450 27.89 35.34 -10.92
C GLY A 450 26.40 35.05 -11.12
N PHE A 451 26.02 34.53 -12.29
CA PHE A 451 24.64 34.10 -12.55
C PHE A 451 24.24 32.90 -11.68
N ALA A 452 25.12 31.91 -11.51
CA ALA A 452 24.86 30.78 -10.63
C ALA A 452 24.62 31.25 -9.18
N LEU A 453 25.46 32.15 -8.67
CA LEU A 453 25.28 32.77 -7.35
C LEU A 453 23.94 33.52 -7.24
N GLY A 454 23.63 34.37 -8.22
CA GLY A 454 22.36 35.12 -8.25
C GLY A 454 21.13 34.21 -8.28
N TYR A 455 21.19 33.10 -9.04
CA TYR A 455 20.12 32.11 -9.11
C TYR A 455 19.96 31.34 -7.80
N LEU A 456 21.05 31.02 -7.09
CA LEU A 456 20.97 30.40 -5.77
C LEU A 456 20.36 31.35 -4.73
N VAL A 457 20.68 32.65 -4.78
CA VAL A 457 20.04 33.67 -3.92
C VAL A 457 18.55 33.80 -4.28
N ALA A 458 18.20 33.83 -5.56
CA ALA A 458 16.81 33.80 -5.99
C ALA A 458 16.08 32.54 -5.51
N ASN A 459 16.75 31.38 -5.46
CA ASN A 459 16.19 30.17 -4.91
C ASN A 459 15.86 30.31 -3.41
N LEU A 460 16.72 30.95 -2.61
CA LEU A 460 16.42 31.24 -1.20
C LEU A 460 15.13 32.05 -1.06
N VAL A 461 14.95 33.05 -1.92
CA VAL A 461 13.74 33.88 -1.95
C VAL A 461 12.52 33.04 -2.34
N VAL A 462 12.57 32.33 -3.45
CA VAL A 462 11.44 31.52 -3.95
C VAL A 462 11.02 30.45 -2.93
N VAL A 463 11.99 29.71 -2.39
CA VAL A 463 11.76 28.64 -1.42
C VAL A 463 11.30 29.21 -0.08
N GLY A 464 11.86 30.34 0.35
CA GLY A 464 11.42 31.05 1.56
C GLY A 464 9.99 31.54 1.44
N THR A 465 9.61 32.15 0.31
CA THR A 465 8.24 32.56 0.02
C THR A 465 7.29 31.37 0.02
N LEU A 466 7.66 30.29 -0.69
CA LEU A 466 6.84 29.06 -0.73
C LEU A 466 6.66 28.46 0.66
N TRP A 467 7.72 28.42 1.48
CA TRP A 467 7.64 27.95 2.86
C TRP A 467 6.68 28.81 3.68
N ILE A 468 6.80 30.14 3.64
CA ILE A 468 5.90 31.05 4.36
C ILE A 468 4.44 30.84 3.92
N CYS A 469 4.18 30.70 2.62
CA CYS A 469 2.85 30.44 2.09
C CYS A 469 2.27 29.11 2.59
N LEU A 470 3.04 28.02 2.50
CA LEU A 470 2.61 26.69 2.95
C LEU A 470 2.42 26.65 4.47
N GLU A 471 3.27 27.34 5.23
CA GLU A 471 3.14 27.39 6.69
C GLU A 471 1.91 28.19 7.12
N LYS A 472 1.58 29.30 6.44
CA LYS A 472 0.32 30.02 6.63
C LYS A 472 -0.89 29.13 6.35
N GLU A 473 -0.89 28.41 5.22
CA GLU A 473 -1.98 27.47 4.89
C GLU A 473 -2.10 26.34 5.92
N ASN A 474 -0.98 25.79 6.40
CA ASN A 474 -0.99 24.74 7.41
C ASN A 474 -1.47 25.25 8.78
N ARG A 475 -1.10 26.47 9.18
CA ARG A 475 -1.59 27.11 10.41
C ARG A 475 -3.09 27.38 10.34
N GLU A 476 -3.57 27.87 9.19
CA GLU A 476 -5.00 28.12 8.97
C GLU A 476 -5.80 26.81 9.00
N LYS A 477 -5.29 25.73 8.36
CA LYS A 477 -5.91 24.40 8.46
C LYS A 477 -5.99 23.90 9.90
N LYS A 478 -4.90 24.01 10.65
CA LYS A 478 -4.87 23.64 12.07
C LYS A 478 -5.84 24.47 12.90
N ARG A 479 -5.94 25.79 12.62
CA ARG A 479 -6.90 26.68 13.28
C ARG A 479 -8.34 26.26 13.00
N ARG A 480 -8.66 25.92 11.75
CA ARG A 480 -9.98 25.43 11.33
C ARG A 480 -10.33 24.08 11.98
N GLU A 481 -9.36 23.16 12.06
CA GLU A 481 -9.49 21.89 12.78
C GLU A 481 -9.73 22.13 14.29
N GLU A 482 -8.98 23.04 14.91
CA GLU A 482 -9.11 23.39 16.33
C GLU A 482 -10.39 24.16 16.65
N SER A 483 -10.91 24.97 15.72
CA SER A 483 -12.20 25.68 15.86
C SER A 483 -13.42 24.80 15.56
N GLY A 484 -13.22 23.55 15.14
CA GLY A 484 -14.31 22.67 14.69
C GLY A 484 -14.93 23.09 13.34
N GLU A 485 -14.34 24.05 12.64
CA GLU A 485 -14.66 24.39 11.24
C GLU A 485 -14.09 23.30 10.33
N ASN A 486 -14.72 22.13 10.32
CA ASN A 486 -14.34 21.03 9.44
C ASN A 486 -14.65 21.37 7.97
N GLY A 487 -13.72 22.06 7.31
CA GLY A 487 -13.66 22.26 5.86
C GLY A 487 -14.74 23.19 5.31
N ASP A 488 -14.38 23.97 4.28
CA ASP A 488 -15.37 24.67 3.47
C ASP A 488 -16.32 23.62 2.86
N LEU A 489 -17.56 23.60 3.35
CA LEU A 489 -18.69 23.03 2.64
C LEU A 489 -18.67 23.64 1.24
N VAL A 490 -18.46 22.80 0.21
CA VAL A 490 -18.62 23.19 -1.19
C VAL A 490 -20.01 23.82 -1.31
N ASP A 491 -20.05 25.11 -1.66
CA ASP A 491 -21.24 25.95 -1.88
C ASP A 491 -22.52 25.39 -1.25
N GLY A 492 -22.72 25.67 0.04
CA GLY A 492 -24.02 25.42 0.68
C GLY A 492 -25.13 26.03 -0.17
N ILE A 493 -26.26 25.34 -0.26
CA ILE A 493 -27.47 25.90 -0.90
C ILE A 493 -27.77 27.21 -0.17
N GLU A 494 -27.69 28.33 -0.88
CA GLU A 494 -27.88 29.66 -0.30
C GLU A 494 -29.23 29.71 0.43
N GLY A 495 -29.19 29.98 1.74
CA GLY A 495 -30.38 30.00 2.61
C GLY A 495 -30.77 28.67 3.28
N LEU A 496 -29.97 27.59 3.17
CA LEU A 496 -30.20 26.33 3.88
C LEU A 496 -29.01 25.98 4.79
N GLN A 497 -29.18 26.11 6.11
CA GLN A 497 -28.16 25.65 7.06
C GLN A 497 -28.21 24.13 7.22
N ILE A 498 -27.05 23.47 7.12
CA ILE A 498 -26.90 22.03 7.35
C ILE A 498 -25.77 21.81 8.36
N ILE A 499 -26.08 21.14 9.47
CA ILE A 499 -25.09 20.74 10.48
C ILE A 499 -24.80 19.24 10.31
N CYS A 500 -23.59 18.91 9.89
CA CYS A 500 -23.16 17.53 9.63
C CYS A 500 -22.45 16.92 10.85
N GLN A 501 -22.90 15.76 11.31
CA GLN A 501 -22.17 14.90 12.25
C GLN A 501 -21.54 13.74 11.47
N LEU A 502 -20.21 13.66 11.53
CA LEU A 502 -19.46 12.58 10.89
C LEU A 502 -19.55 11.30 11.73
N THR A 503 -19.96 10.20 11.10
CA THR A 503 -20.13 8.87 11.73
C THR A 503 -19.30 7.81 10.97
N PRO A 504 -17.96 7.82 11.07
CA PRO A 504 -17.10 6.94 10.28
C PRO A 504 -17.16 5.46 10.71
N GLY A 505 -16.61 4.54 9.91
CA GLY A 505 -16.48 3.10 10.26
C GLY A 505 -17.69 2.22 9.94
N ARG A 506 -18.41 2.54 8.84
CA ARG A 506 -19.77 2.02 8.60
C ARG A 506 -20.02 1.44 7.21
N LYS A 507 -20.05 2.23 6.15
CA LYS A 507 -20.20 1.74 4.74
C LYS A 507 -19.17 2.35 3.79
N ALA A 508 -18.73 3.56 4.08
CA ALA A 508 -17.72 4.33 3.37
C ALA A 508 -16.78 4.98 4.40
N PRO A 509 -15.60 5.50 3.98
CA PRO A 509 -14.67 6.21 4.88
C PRO A 509 -15.32 7.40 5.62
N ALA A 510 -16.40 7.96 5.06
CA ALA A 510 -17.25 8.97 5.67
C ALA A 510 -18.73 8.59 5.49
N GLU A 511 -19.47 8.46 6.59
CA GLU A 511 -20.93 8.43 6.63
C GLU A 511 -21.37 9.58 7.53
N VAL A 512 -22.49 10.25 7.22
CA VAL A 512 -22.84 11.54 7.83
C VAL A 512 -24.31 11.54 8.20
N ASN A 513 -24.60 11.88 9.46
CA ASN A 513 -25.92 12.37 9.86
C ASN A 513 -25.94 13.87 9.59
N TYR A 514 -27.05 14.43 9.12
CA TYR A 514 -27.15 15.88 8.93
C TYR A 514 -28.44 16.43 9.52
N TYR A 515 -28.31 17.53 10.26
CA TYR A 515 -29.40 18.24 10.89
C TYR A 515 -29.67 19.55 10.13
N LEU A 516 -30.95 19.83 9.91
CA LEU A 516 -31.46 21.03 9.22
C LEU A 516 -32.12 21.93 10.28
N PRO A 517 -31.42 22.93 10.85
CA PRO A 517 -31.94 23.74 11.96
C PRO A 517 -33.22 24.48 11.62
N ASP A 518 -33.31 25.03 10.41
CA ASP A 518 -34.47 25.79 9.92
C ASP A 518 -35.74 24.93 9.86
N TYR A 519 -35.58 23.61 9.76
CA TYR A 519 -36.66 22.62 9.67
C TYR A 519 -36.78 21.75 10.91
N ARG A 520 -35.89 21.95 11.90
CA ARG A 520 -35.77 21.10 13.10
C ARG A 520 -35.78 19.60 12.73
N ALA A 521 -35.11 19.25 11.63
CA ALA A 521 -35.18 17.93 11.02
C ALA A 521 -33.81 17.24 11.00
N LEU A 522 -33.73 16.01 11.50
CA LEU A 522 -32.52 15.21 11.52
C LEU A 522 -32.61 14.11 10.44
N CYS A 523 -31.72 14.16 9.45
CA CYS A 523 -31.47 13.04 8.58
C CYS A 523 -30.44 12.12 9.24
N ALA A 524 -30.91 11.00 9.77
CA ALA A 524 -30.02 9.94 10.21
C ALA A 524 -29.54 9.13 9.00
N ALA A 525 -28.29 8.68 9.06
CA ALA A 525 -27.75 7.74 8.09
C ALA A 525 -28.36 6.33 8.30
N GLU A 526 -27.73 5.29 7.77
CA GLU A 526 -28.27 3.92 7.91
C GLU A 526 -28.22 3.37 9.37
N ASN A 527 -27.91 4.20 10.39
CA ASN A 527 -27.91 3.81 11.81
C ASN A 527 -29.31 3.76 12.37
N ALA A 528 -30.12 4.78 12.15
CA ALA A 528 -31.41 4.89 12.80
C ALA A 528 -32.49 4.52 11.78
N THR A 529 -32.99 3.29 11.86
CA THR A 529 -33.98 2.78 10.90
C THR A 529 -35.03 1.96 11.64
N HIS A 530 -36.30 2.02 11.22
CA HIS A 530 -37.38 1.28 11.89
C HIS A 530 -37.21 -0.24 11.90
N THR A 531 -36.37 -0.80 11.03
CA THR A 531 -36.18 -2.25 10.94
C THR A 531 -34.86 -2.74 11.51
N LEU A 532 -34.06 -1.88 12.17
CA LEU A 532 -32.66 -2.11 12.53
C LEU A 532 -31.81 -2.53 11.32
N HIS A 533 -30.81 -1.72 10.99
CA HIS A 533 -30.06 -1.94 9.78
C HIS A 533 -29.08 -3.12 9.91
N ASN A 534 -28.76 -3.76 8.79
CA ASN A 534 -27.88 -4.92 8.81
C ASN A 534 -26.44 -4.48 9.09
N ILE A 535 -25.77 -5.02 10.10
CA ILE A 535 -24.36 -4.72 10.36
C ILE A 535 -23.41 -5.56 9.50
N HIS A 536 -23.87 -6.75 9.06
CA HIS A 536 -23.15 -7.57 8.11
C HIS A 536 -23.62 -7.28 6.69
N THR A 537 -22.69 -7.05 5.76
CA THR A 537 -23.01 -6.83 4.36
C THR A 537 -22.67 -8.08 3.54
N LEU A 538 -23.66 -8.66 2.87
CA LEU A 538 -23.53 -9.91 2.11
C LEU A 538 -22.65 -9.79 0.83
N ARG A 539 -21.97 -8.67 0.62
CA ARG A 539 -21.24 -8.32 -0.62
C ARG A 539 -19.73 -8.11 -0.40
N GLY A 540 -19.17 -8.59 0.71
CA GLY A 540 -17.73 -8.54 0.98
C GLY A 540 -17.19 -7.16 1.38
N VAL A 541 -18.04 -6.27 1.89
CA VAL A 541 -17.61 -5.01 2.53
C VAL A 541 -17.37 -5.29 4.02
N PRO A 542 -16.36 -4.67 4.67
CA PRO A 542 -16.10 -4.87 6.10
C PRO A 542 -17.36 -4.74 6.96
N VAL A 543 -17.44 -5.57 8.00
CA VAL A 543 -18.56 -5.55 8.95
C VAL A 543 -18.64 -4.19 9.65
N ARG A 544 -19.86 -3.67 9.77
CA ARG A 544 -20.17 -2.43 10.49
C ARG A 544 -19.97 -2.58 11.99
N ASP A 545 -19.39 -1.57 12.62
CA ASP A 545 -19.18 -1.56 14.07
C ASP A 545 -20.45 -1.15 14.84
N ALA A 546 -21.20 -2.14 15.34
CA ALA A 546 -22.38 -1.88 16.17
C ALA A 546 -22.07 -1.01 17.42
N ARG A 547 -20.90 -1.17 18.05
CA ARG A 547 -20.52 -0.37 19.21
C ARG A 547 -20.27 1.09 18.84
N LEU A 548 -19.59 1.36 17.72
CA LEU A 548 -19.42 2.74 17.24
C LEU A 548 -20.75 3.34 16.80
N TRP A 549 -21.62 2.56 16.14
CA TRP A 549 -22.94 3.04 15.73
C TRP A 549 -23.78 3.48 16.93
N SER A 550 -23.74 2.71 18.02
CA SER A 550 -24.36 3.08 19.29
C SER A 550 -23.80 4.41 19.82
N ARG A 551 -22.46 4.57 19.88
CA ARG A 551 -21.83 5.82 20.33
C ARG A 551 -22.22 7.04 19.48
N TYR A 552 -22.28 6.88 18.16
CA TYR A 552 -22.68 7.99 17.28
C TYR A 552 -24.16 8.36 17.46
N LEU A 553 -25.03 7.39 17.74
CA LEU A 553 -26.43 7.67 18.06
C LEU A 553 -26.56 8.39 19.41
N ASP A 554 -25.77 8.00 20.41
CA ASP A 554 -25.71 8.70 21.70
C ASP A 554 -25.26 10.16 21.54
N GLU A 555 -24.26 10.39 20.70
CA GLU A 555 -23.81 11.72 20.31
C GLU A 555 -24.89 12.48 19.53
N SER A 556 -25.59 11.84 18.58
CA SER A 556 -26.71 12.47 17.85
C SER A 556 -27.84 12.92 18.78
N ILE A 557 -28.18 12.09 19.77
CA ILE A 557 -29.19 12.40 20.80
C ILE A 557 -28.74 13.63 21.59
N THR A 558 -27.47 13.68 22.00
CA THR A 558 -26.90 14.80 22.77
C THR A 558 -26.85 16.10 21.98
N LEU A 559 -26.50 16.03 20.69
CA LEU A 559 -26.34 17.21 19.85
C LEU A 559 -27.68 17.79 19.35
N PHE A 560 -28.59 16.90 18.95
CA PHE A 560 -29.77 17.25 18.15
C PHE A 560 -31.09 16.79 18.75
N GLY A 561 -31.10 15.87 19.71
CA GLY A 561 -32.31 15.16 20.15
C GLY A 561 -33.42 16.09 20.66
N ASP A 562 -33.07 17.10 21.46
CA ASP A 562 -33.98 18.12 22.01
C ASP A 562 -34.47 19.16 20.99
N LYS A 563 -33.76 19.27 19.85
CA LYS A 563 -34.01 20.24 18.79
C LYS A 563 -34.67 19.62 17.56
N THR A 564 -34.98 18.33 17.58
CA THR A 564 -35.46 17.58 16.43
C THR A 564 -36.95 17.28 16.56
N ASP A 565 -37.74 17.79 15.61
CA ASP A 565 -39.18 17.51 15.49
C ASP A 565 -39.42 16.30 14.58
N VAL A 566 -38.47 15.95 13.72
CA VAL A 566 -38.58 14.80 12.81
C VAL A 566 -37.22 14.15 12.54
N VAL A 567 -37.16 12.83 12.65
CA VAL A 567 -36.03 12.01 12.17
C VAL A 567 -36.44 11.29 10.90
N PHE A 568 -35.63 11.38 9.85
CA PHE A 568 -35.86 10.65 8.59
C PHE A 568 -34.56 10.02 8.09
N ALA A 569 -34.67 9.01 7.23
CA ALA A 569 -33.54 8.32 6.62
C ALA A 569 -33.94 7.73 5.26
N GLY A 570 -32.99 7.58 4.33
CA GLY A 570 -33.26 7.41 2.88
C GLY A 570 -34.09 6.20 2.42
N HIS A 571 -34.44 5.26 3.30
CA HIS A 571 -35.16 4.02 2.94
C HIS A 571 -36.31 3.68 3.90
N HIS A 572 -36.79 4.63 4.71
CA HIS A 572 -37.77 4.37 5.76
C HIS A 572 -38.70 5.57 5.96
N TRP A 573 -39.85 5.32 6.60
CA TRP A 573 -40.74 6.38 7.04
C TRP A 573 -40.07 7.23 8.12
N SER A 574 -40.46 8.49 8.18
CA SER A 574 -39.96 9.44 9.18
C SER A 574 -40.66 9.24 10.53
N THR A 575 -39.89 9.36 11.62
CA THR A 575 -40.41 9.46 12.98
C THR A 575 -40.65 10.92 13.31
N TRP A 576 -41.92 11.30 13.47
CA TRP A 576 -42.31 12.62 13.92
C TRP A 576 -42.42 12.65 15.43
N ASN A 577 -42.00 13.76 16.04
CA ASN A 577 -42.18 13.98 17.46
C ASN A 577 -43.65 14.26 17.75
N ASP A 578 -44.19 13.62 18.78
CA ASP A 578 -45.50 13.89 19.36
C ASP A 578 -45.35 14.34 20.82
N ASP A 579 -46.45 14.41 21.57
CA ASP A 579 -46.46 14.81 22.98
C ASP A 579 -45.64 13.86 23.90
N GLU A 580 -45.22 12.69 23.41
CA GLU A 580 -44.47 11.67 24.17
C GLU A 580 -42.97 11.60 23.82
N ASN A 581 -42.46 12.53 23.01
CA ASN A 581 -41.06 12.63 22.63
C ASN A 581 -40.53 11.40 21.83
N LEU A 582 -41.35 10.91 20.89
CA LEU A 582 -41.06 9.76 20.03
C LEU A 582 -39.71 9.80 19.32
N VAL A 583 -39.19 10.98 18.97
CA VAL A 583 -37.87 11.12 18.33
C VAL A 583 -36.75 10.64 19.26
N LEU A 584 -36.75 11.10 20.52
CA LEU A 584 -35.76 10.68 21.50
C LEU A 584 -35.92 9.21 21.84
N GLN A 585 -37.14 8.71 21.95
CA GLN A 585 -37.40 7.30 22.18
C GLN A 585 -36.82 6.46 21.04
N PHE A 586 -37.13 6.80 19.78
CA PHE A 586 -36.66 6.08 18.60
C PHE A 586 -35.12 6.05 18.52
N LEU A 587 -34.45 7.19 18.68
CA LEU A 587 -32.99 7.24 18.64
C LEU A 587 -32.35 6.46 19.78
N SER A 588 -32.92 6.55 20.99
CA SER A 588 -32.42 5.84 22.18
C SER A 588 -32.58 4.33 22.03
N GLU A 589 -33.73 3.87 21.52
CA GLU A 589 -33.95 2.46 21.23
C GLU A 589 -32.94 1.93 20.20
N GLN A 590 -32.70 2.66 19.10
CA GLN A 590 -31.68 2.27 18.12
C GLN A 590 -30.27 2.18 18.74
N ARG A 591 -29.89 3.17 19.56
CA ARG A 591 -28.60 3.19 20.28
C ARG A 591 -28.46 1.95 21.15
N ASP A 592 -29.47 1.68 21.96
CA ASP A 592 -29.47 0.61 22.95
C ASP A 592 -29.49 -0.76 22.28
N TYR A 593 -30.17 -0.90 21.14
CA TYR A 593 -30.17 -2.13 20.36
C TYR A 593 -28.80 -2.49 19.80
N TYR A 594 -28.06 -1.54 19.21
CA TYR A 594 -26.71 -1.85 18.73
C TYR A 594 -25.75 -2.15 19.88
N ALA A 595 -25.87 -1.46 21.01
CA ALA A 595 -25.08 -1.77 22.21
C ALA A 595 -25.38 -3.16 22.75
N TYR A 596 -26.66 -3.52 22.87
CA TYR A 596 -27.10 -4.82 23.36
C TYR A 596 -26.64 -5.95 22.45
N LEU A 597 -26.93 -5.87 21.14
CA LEU A 597 -26.52 -6.89 20.17
C LEU A 597 -25.01 -7.11 20.17
N HIS A 598 -24.23 -6.03 20.27
CA HIS A 598 -22.78 -6.11 20.36
C HIS A 598 -22.33 -6.83 21.64
N ASN A 599 -22.77 -6.35 22.80
CA ASN A 599 -22.30 -6.83 24.10
C ASN A 599 -22.75 -8.27 24.36
N GLU A 600 -23.99 -8.60 24.00
CA GLU A 600 -24.56 -9.93 24.21
C GLU A 600 -23.91 -10.98 23.29
N SER A 601 -23.68 -10.63 22.01
CA SER A 601 -22.96 -11.53 21.10
C SER A 601 -21.53 -11.77 21.58
N LEU A 602 -20.82 -10.74 22.04
CA LEU A 602 -19.47 -10.90 22.59
C LEU A 602 -19.44 -11.75 23.86
N ARG A 603 -20.44 -11.62 24.74
CA ARG A 603 -20.54 -12.47 25.93
C ARG A 603 -20.64 -13.93 25.55
N GLN A 604 -21.54 -14.27 24.62
CA GLN A 604 -21.73 -15.66 24.19
C GLN A 604 -20.54 -16.20 23.36
N ILE A 605 -19.82 -15.34 22.62
CA ILE A 605 -18.53 -15.69 22.00
C ILE A 605 -17.52 -16.11 23.07
N ASN A 606 -17.41 -15.35 24.17
CA ASN A 606 -16.50 -15.67 25.26
C ASN A 606 -16.89 -16.97 26.00
N ASP A 607 -18.17 -17.33 25.98
CA ASP A 607 -18.68 -18.61 26.50
C ASP A 607 -18.42 -19.80 25.53
N GLY A 608 -17.76 -19.56 24.39
CA GLY A 608 -17.37 -20.58 23.42
C GLY A 608 -18.44 -20.92 22.38
N GLN A 609 -19.54 -20.17 22.32
CA GLN A 609 -20.62 -20.43 21.35
C GLN A 609 -20.23 -20.03 19.93
N THR A 610 -20.76 -20.76 18.96
CA THR A 610 -20.61 -20.55 17.52
C THR A 610 -21.58 -19.48 17.00
N PRO A 611 -21.34 -18.88 15.81
CA PRO A 611 -22.24 -17.85 15.27
C PRO A 611 -23.66 -18.34 14.99
N LEU A 612 -23.87 -19.65 14.84
CA LEU A 612 -25.19 -20.26 14.67
C LEU A 612 -25.91 -20.39 16.01
N GLU A 613 -25.24 -20.91 17.03
CA GLU A 613 -25.81 -21.06 18.38
C GLU A 613 -26.21 -19.71 18.96
N ILE A 614 -25.38 -18.68 18.82
CA ILE A 614 -25.71 -17.34 19.31
C ILE A 614 -26.92 -16.78 18.54
N ALA A 615 -26.98 -17.00 17.23
CA ALA A 615 -28.11 -16.52 16.42
C ALA A 615 -29.44 -17.19 16.81
N GLU A 616 -29.42 -18.45 17.25
CA GLU A 616 -30.62 -19.19 17.68
C GLU A 616 -31.00 -18.91 19.15
N ASN A 617 -30.02 -18.65 20.01
CA ASN A 617 -30.22 -18.54 21.46
C ASN A 617 -30.27 -17.10 21.98
N ILE A 618 -29.87 -16.09 21.19
CA ILE A 618 -29.89 -14.70 21.65
C ILE A 618 -31.32 -14.27 22.00
N GLN A 619 -31.52 -13.88 23.25
CA GLN A 619 -32.76 -13.23 23.67
C GLN A 619 -32.64 -11.74 23.37
N VAL A 620 -33.57 -11.19 22.62
CA VAL A 620 -33.64 -9.75 22.35
C VAL A 620 -34.76 -9.13 23.17
N PRO A 621 -34.69 -7.82 23.51
CA PRO A 621 -35.76 -7.13 24.21
C PRO A 621 -37.13 -7.26 23.48
N PRO A 622 -38.27 -7.18 24.20
CA PRO A 622 -39.61 -7.43 23.64
C PRO A 622 -39.98 -6.59 22.40
N ASN A 623 -39.35 -5.43 22.26
CA ASN A 623 -39.61 -4.46 21.19
C ASN A 623 -38.79 -4.76 19.91
N LEU A 624 -38.01 -5.84 19.88
CA LEU A 624 -37.14 -6.21 18.77
C LEU A 624 -37.50 -7.58 18.20
N SER A 625 -37.72 -7.67 16.89
CA SER A 625 -37.68 -8.97 16.20
C SER A 625 -36.22 -9.37 16.00
N ALA A 626 -35.79 -10.51 16.55
CA ALA A 626 -34.41 -10.99 16.45
C ALA A 626 -33.94 -11.09 14.99
N LYS A 627 -33.01 -10.22 14.58
CA LYS A 627 -32.30 -10.37 13.31
C LYS A 627 -31.03 -11.18 13.54
N THR A 628 -31.16 -12.50 13.44
CA THR A 628 -30.09 -13.53 13.47
C THR A 628 -28.83 -13.16 12.69
N HIS A 629 -28.96 -12.34 11.65
CA HIS A 629 -27.88 -11.92 10.76
C HIS A 629 -26.95 -10.87 11.37
N ASN A 630 -27.44 -10.03 12.31
CA ASN A 630 -26.61 -9.00 12.93
C ASN A 630 -25.64 -9.59 13.95
N VAL A 631 -26.07 -10.59 14.70
CA VAL A 631 -25.21 -11.38 15.60
C VAL A 631 -24.05 -12.00 14.84
N LYS A 632 -24.32 -12.64 13.70
CA LYS A 632 -23.29 -13.21 12.83
C LYS A 632 -22.33 -12.14 12.32
N GLY A 633 -22.81 -10.92 12.09
CA GLY A 633 -21.96 -9.77 11.84
C GLY A 633 -21.01 -9.48 12.99
N VAL A 634 -21.50 -9.37 14.23
CA VAL A 634 -20.64 -9.16 15.40
C VAL A 634 -19.60 -10.27 15.49
N TYR A 635 -20.01 -11.54 15.34
CA TYR A 635 -19.09 -12.67 15.34
C TYR A 635 -18.00 -12.58 14.27
N ASP A 636 -18.40 -12.33 13.02
CA ASP A 636 -17.47 -12.22 11.88
C ASP A 636 -16.46 -11.07 12.07
N LYS A 637 -16.88 -9.99 12.72
CA LYS A 637 -15.99 -8.88 13.04
C LYS A 637 -14.88 -9.25 14.03
N TYR A 638 -15.18 -10.06 15.05
CA TYR A 638 -14.24 -10.37 16.12
C TYR A 638 -13.46 -11.67 15.90
N MET A 639 -14.11 -12.70 15.37
CA MET A 639 -13.55 -14.05 15.23
C MET A 639 -13.25 -14.43 13.76
N GLY A 640 -13.91 -13.78 12.79
CA GLY A 640 -13.76 -14.07 11.37
C GLY A 640 -14.36 -15.42 10.96
N TRP A 641 -15.45 -15.40 10.17
CA TRP A 641 -16.14 -16.64 9.77
C TRP A 641 -16.65 -16.61 8.33
N PHE A 642 -17.08 -15.45 7.83
CA PHE A 642 -17.73 -15.36 6.53
C PHE A 642 -16.73 -15.22 5.38
N ASN A 643 -16.80 -16.14 4.42
CA ASN A 643 -15.88 -16.19 3.28
C ASN A 643 -16.36 -15.41 2.03
N GLY A 644 -17.44 -14.62 2.16
CA GLY A 644 -18.01 -13.88 1.04
C GLY A 644 -18.97 -14.67 0.14
N ASN A 645 -19.24 -15.95 0.43
CA ASN A 645 -20.24 -16.75 -0.28
C ASN A 645 -21.57 -16.79 0.50
N PRO A 646 -22.66 -16.13 0.02
CA PRO A 646 -23.95 -16.10 0.71
C PRO A 646 -24.55 -17.48 1.01
N ALA A 647 -24.22 -18.51 0.23
CA ALA A 647 -24.68 -19.88 0.50
C ALA A 647 -24.18 -20.45 1.83
N HIS A 648 -23.06 -19.93 2.35
CA HIS A 648 -22.49 -20.35 3.62
C HIS A 648 -23.01 -19.53 4.81
N LEU A 649 -23.84 -18.51 4.56
CA LEU A 649 -24.38 -17.65 5.61
C LEU A 649 -25.41 -18.38 6.49
N TRP A 650 -26.13 -19.32 5.87
CA TRP A 650 -27.12 -20.19 6.50
C TRP A 650 -27.17 -21.54 5.75
N PRO A 651 -26.12 -22.37 5.86
CA PRO A 651 -26.11 -23.66 5.19
C PRO A 651 -27.24 -24.53 5.76
N LEU A 652 -27.94 -25.25 4.88
CA LEU A 652 -28.84 -26.33 5.32
C LEU A 652 -28.01 -27.38 6.06
N GLN A 653 -28.43 -27.72 7.28
CA GLN A 653 -27.83 -28.78 8.08
C GLN A 653 -27.80 -30.08 7.24
N PRO A 654 -26.64 -30.76 7.10
CA PRO A 654 -26.64 -32.08 6.48
C PRO A 654 -27.46 -33.04 7.34
N GLY A 655 -28.56 -33.55 6.80
CA GLY A 655 -29.34 -34.59 7.47
C GLY A 655 -28.56 -35.90 7.57
N LEU A 656 -28.86 -36.69 8.60
CA LEU A 656 -28.26 -38.01 8.87
C LEU A 656 -28.25 -38.94 7.64
N SER A 657 -29.21 -38.74 6.71
CA SER A 657 -29.34 -39.47 5.44
C SER A 657 -28.17 -39.28 4.47
N ASN A 658 -27.36 -38.23 4.62
CA ASN A 658 -26.30 -37.87 3.66
C ASN A 658 -24.92 -38.44 4.04
N LEU A 659 -24.82 -39.22 5.13
CA LEU A 659 -23.54 -39.65 5.73
C LEU A 659 -23.15 -41.12 5.45
N PHE A 660 -24.03 -41.99 4.92
CA PHE A 660 -23.76 -43.44 4.84
C PHE A 660 -24.31 -44.10 3.56
N ASP A 661 -23.52 -44.16 2.48
CA ASP A 661 -23.94 -44.86 1.27
C ASP A 661 -23.54 -46.35 1.22
N THR A 662 -22.51 -46.82 1.95
CA THR A 662 -22.17 -48.27 2.05
C THR A 662 -21.30 -48.58 3.27
N ILE A 663 -21.57 -49.66 4.01
CA ILE A 663 -20.81 -50.07 5.20
C ILE A 663 -20.27 -51.50 4.99
N ALA A 664 -19.01 -51.74 5.38
CA ALA A 664 -18.40 -53.07 5.46
C ALA A 664 -17.95 -53.34 6.90
N ILE A 665 -18.38 -54.47 7.48
CA ILE A 665 -18.07 -54.85 8.86
C ILE A 665 -17.08 -56.03 8.84
N LYS A 666 -15.91 -55.86 9.47
CA LYS A 666 -14.85 -56.89 9.59
C LYS A 666 -14.70 -57.31 11.04
N ILE A 667 -14.67 -58.62 11.31
CA ILE A 667 -14.62 -59.16 12.68
C ILE A 667 -13.49 -60.19 12.81
N GLU A 668 -12.63 -59.99 13.81
CA GLU A 668 -11.49 -60.86 14.15
C GLU A 668 -11.83 -61.63 15.44
N GLY A 669 -12.42 -62.81 15.28
CA GLY A 669 -13.06 -63.60 16.34
C GLY A 669 -12.09 -64.11 17.41
N LEU A 670 -10.88 -64.51 17.06
CA LEU A 670 -9.97 -65.14 18.05
C LEU A 670 -9.39 -64.14 19.09
N ALA A 671 -9.43 -62.84 18.82
CA ALA A 671 -9.02 -61.80 19.76
C ALA A 671 -10.21 -61.18 20.50
N ALA A 672 -11.35 -60.98 19.81
CA ALA A 672 -12.54 -60.36 20.38
C ALA A 672 -13.18 -61.20 21.51
N PHE A 673 -13.05 -62.53 21.47
CA PHE A 673 -13.76 -63.43 22.40
C PHE A 673 -12.87 -64.14 23.43
N LYS A 674 -11.56 -63.83 23.52
CA LYS A 674 -10.63 -64.47 24.47
C LYS A 674 -10.88 -64.16 25.95
N LYS A 675 -11.75 -63.19 26.26
CA LYS A 675 -12.22 -62.86 27.62
C LYS A 675 -13.75 -62.85 27.67
N ALA A 676 -14.39 -63.85 27.06
CA ALA A 676 -15.85 -63.95 26.97
C ALA A 676 -16.55 -63.74 28.33
N GLU A 677 -15.97 -64.23 29.44
CA GLU A 677 -16.54 -64.07 30.78
C GLU A 677 -16.52 -62.64 31.33
N VAL A 678 -15.69 -61.73 30.81
CA VAL A 678 -15.61 -60.32 31.29
C VAL A 678 -16.46 -59.37 30.42
N TYR A 679 -16.69 -59.73 29.16
CA TYR A 679 -17.38 -58.85 28.19
C TYR A 679 -18.85 -59.20 27.96
N LEU A 680 -19.32 -60.41 28.33
CA LEU A 680 -20.73 -60.80 28.17
C LEU A 680 -21.66 -60.20 29.25
N GLU A 681 -21.13 -59.69 30.36
CA GLU A 681 -21.93 -59.06 31.43
C GLU A 681 -22.11 -57.54 31.26
N LYS A 682 -21.36 -56.90 30.36
CA LYS A 682 -21.48 -55.45 30.12
C LYS A 682 -22.11 -55.18 28.77
N GLU A 683 -23.18 -54.39 28.78
CA GLU A 683 -23.78 -53.82 27.58
C GLU A 683 -22.71 -53.04 26.80
N ILE A 684 -22.59 -53.31 25.50
CA ILE A 684 -21.73 -52.54 24.60
C ILE A 684 -22.61 -51.46 23.98
N THR A 685 -22.43 -50.22 24.44
CA THR A 685 -23.00 -49.03 23.81
C THR A 685 -22.01 -48.50 22.78
N ILE A 686 -22.45 -48.27 21.54
CA ILE A 686 -21.65 -47.64 20.49
C ILE A 686 -22.18 -46.22 20.29
N ASP A 687 -21.50 -45.26 20.92
CA ASP A 687 -21.72 -43.83 20.68
C ASP A 687 -20.70 -43.33 19.66
N SER A 688 -21.14 -42.65 18.60
CA SER A 688 -20.27 -42.03 17.61
C SER A 688 -20.43 -40.51 17.63
N MET A 689 -19.35 -39.78 17.95
CA MET A 689 -19.24 -38.36 17.63
C MET A 689 -18.71 -38.18 16.21
N VAL A 690 -19.37 -37.33 15.42
CA VAL A 690 -18.83 -36.88 14.13
C VAL A 690 -18.91 -35.35 14.07
N SER A 691 -17.88 -34.69 14.59
CA SER A 691 -17.52 -33.33 14.19
C SER A 691 -16.22 -33.42 13.40
N ASP A 692 -16.19 -32.77 12.22
CA ASP A 692 -15.04 -32.62 11.32
C ASP A 692 -14.56 -33.83 10.50
N VAL A 693 -15.46 -34.47 9.75
CA VAL A 693 -15.03 -35.37 8.66
C VAL A 693 -15.07 -34.62 7.33
N GLN A 694 -13.90 -34.38 6.74
CA GLN A 694 -13.76 -33.81 5.39
C GLN A 694 -14.57 -34.64 4.37
N GLN A 695 -15.43 -33.98 3.60
CA GLN A 695 -16.03 -34.61 2.42
C GLN A 695 -14.94 -35.03 1.44
N ILE A 696 -14.89 -36.32 1.13
CA ILE A 696 -13.89 -36.88 0.23
C ILE A 696 -14.31 -36.56 -1.22
N SER A 697 -13.40 -36.00 -2.01
CA SER A 697 -13.65 -35.68 -3.43
C SER A 697 -13.68 -36.89 -4.37
N LYS A 698 -13.61 -38.12 -3.82
CA LYS A 698 -13.61 -39.38 -4.59
C LYS A 698 -14.78 -40.27 -4.15
N PRO A 699 -15.68 -40.67 -5.07
CA PRO A 699 -16.93 -41.39 -4.76
C PRO A 699 -16.74 -42.86 -4.34
N SER A 700 -15.51 -43.34 -4.23
CA SER A 700 -15.19 -44.74 -3.90
C SER A 700 -14.16 -44.83 -2.78
N ALA A 701 -14.33 -44.08 -1.69
CA ALA A 701 -13.51 -44.21 -0.49
C ALA A 701 -14.37 -44.02 0.77
N GLY A 702 -14.09 -44.79 1.81
CA GLY A 702 -14.76 -44.72 3.12
C GLY A 702 -13.76 -44.66 4.27
N TRP A 703 -14.22 -44.69 5.51
CA TRP A 703 -13.38 -44.65 6.70
C TRP A 703 -13.51 -45.96 7.49
N HIS A 704 -12.42 -46.44 8.10
CA HIS A 704 -12.48 -47.62 8.95
C HIS A 704 -12.85 -47.22 10.38
N LEU A 705 -13.90 -47.84 10.91
CA LEU A 705 -14.32 -47.72 12.30
C LEU A 705 -13.86 -48.97 13.07
N ARG A 706 -13.01 -48.80 14.08
CA ARG A 706 -12.69 -49.89 15.02
C ARG A 706 -13.81 -50.06 16.04
N LEU A 707 -14.55 -51.16 15.94
CA LEU A 707 -15.68 -51.47 16.85
C LEU A 707 -15.26 -51.66 18.31
N SER A 708 -13.99 -51.99 18.59
CA SER A 708 -13.49 -52.17 19.96
C SER A 708 -13.42 -50.87 20.76
N ASN A 709 -13.38 -49.72 20.09
CA ASN A 709 -13.21 -48.41 20.75
C ASN A 709 -13.89 -47.25 20.02
N ALA A 710 -14.78 -47.54 19.06
CA ALA A 710 -15.45 -46.55 18.21
C ALA A 710 -14.52 -45.52 17.52
N ALA A 711 -13.23 -45.84 17.36
CA ALA A 711 -12.28 -44.92 16.77
C ALA A 711 -12.28 -45.03 15.24
N MET A 712 -12.49 -43.90 14.56
CA MET A 712 -12.23 -43.79 13.12
C MET A 712 -10.73 -43.70 12.85
N THR A 713 -10.26 -44.39 11.81
CA THR A 713 -8.89 -44.22 11.34
C THR A 713 -8.73 -42.83 10.73
N GLY A 714 -7.71 -42.04 11.09
CA GLY A 714 -7.49 -40.69 10.54
C GLY A 714 -7.11 -40.60 9.05
N HIS A 715 -7.39 -41.63 8.25
CA HIS A 715 -7.21 -41.63 6.80
C HIS A 715 -8.37 -42.35 6.09
N ALA A 716 -8.69 -41.87 4.88
CA ALA A 716 -9.66 -42.50 3.99
C ALA A 716 -9.09 -43.77 3.35
N ILE A 717 -9.92 -44.81 3.25
CA ILE A 717 -9.61 -46.09 2.62
C ILE A 717 -10.37 -46.20 1.30
N PRO A 718 -9.70 -46.43 0.17
CA PRO A 718 -10.36 -46.67 -1.11
C PRO A 718 -11.28 -47.89 -1.02
N TYR A 719 -12.53 -47.70 -1.42
CA TYR A 719 -13.48 -48.77 -1.67
C TYR A 719 -13.02 -49.54 -2.91
N VAL A 720 -12.63 -50.79 -2.71
CA VAL A 720 -12.48 -51.77 -3.79
C VAL A 720 -13.74 -52.63 -3.77
N ALA A 721 -14.60 -52.47 -4.78
CA ALA A 721 -15.72 -53.37 -4.97
C ALA A 721 -15.18 -54.80 -5.07
N SER A 722 -15.59 -55.68 -4.16
CA SER A 722 -15.04 -57.03 -4.06
C SER A 722 -15.44 -57.88 -5.27
N SER A 723 -14.48 -58.23 -6.13
CA SER A 723 -14.54 -59.47 -6.90
C SER A 723 -13.74 -60.53 -6.14
N GLU A 724 -14.43 -61.28 -5.29
CA GLU A 724 -14.02 -62.58 -4.76
C GLU A 724 -12.58 -62.68 -4.21
N LYS A 725 -12.40 -62.39 -2.92
CA LYS A 725 -11.57 -63.24 -2.02
C LYS A 725 -11.73 -62.82 -0.55
N PRO A 726 -11.89 -63.78 0.39
CA PRO A 726 -11.81 -63.51 1.82
C PRO A 726 -10.46 -62.90 2.17
N ASN A 727 -10.45 -61.85 3.00
CA ASN A 727 -9.22 -61.32 3.57
C ASN A 727 -8.71 -62.34 4.61
N PRO A 728 -7.49 -62.91 4.47
CA PRO A 728 -7.01 -64.04 5.29
C PRO A 728 -6.85 -63.75 6.79
N GLY A 729 -7.03 -62.51 7.23
CA GLY A 729 -6.99 -62.10 8.64
C GLY A 729 -8.36 -61.82 9.28
N SER A 730 -9.48 -62.21 8.66
CA SER A 730 -10.83 -62.05 9.24
C SER A 730 -11.57 -63.37 9.29
N ASP A 731 -12.21 -63.63 10.42
CA ASP A 731 -13.04 -64.81 10.59
C ASP A 731 -14.40 -64.62 9.89
N VAL A 732 -14.94 -63.40 9.82
CA VAL A 732 -16.13 -63.06 9.01
C VAL A 732 -16.09 -61.62 8.48
N THR A 733 -16.59 -61.42 7.26
CA THR A 733 -16.79 -60.12 6.59
C THR A 733 -18.21 -60.02 6.04
N ILE A 734 -18.85 -58.86 6.22
CA ILE A 734 -20.25 -58.64 5.85
C ILE A 734 -20.38 -57.32 5.10
N TRP A 735 -21.08 -57.38 3.97
CA TRP A 735 -21.43 -56.23 3.14
C TRP A 735 -22.94 -56.05 3.12
N LEU A 736 -23.39 -54.85 3.51
CA LEU A 736 -24.79 -54.43 3.44
C LEU A 736 -24.90 -52.91 3.30
N ASP A 737 -25.97 -52.46 2.65
CA ASP A 737 -26.30 -51.03 2.60
C ASP A 737 -26.94 -50.55 3.91
N HIS A 738 -26.95 -49.23 4.09
CA HIS A 738 -27.45 -48.58 5.30
C HIS A 738 -28.94 -48.89 5.57
N VAL A 739 -29.77 -48.94 4.53
CA VAL A 739 -31.22 -49.22 4.67
C VAL A 739 -31.43 -50.63 5.22
N ASN A 740 -30.66 -51.58 4.72
CA ASN A 740 -30.67 -52.96 5.16
C ASN A 740 -30.10 -53.11 6.57
N LEU A 741 -29.08 -52.34 6.96
CA LEU A 741 -28.55 -52.32 8.33
C LEU A 741 -29.58 -51.76 9.32
N ALA A 742 -30.22 -50.63 9.01
CA ALA A 742 -31.24 -50.04 9.87
C ALA A 742 -32.47 -50.94 10.02
N ARG A 743 -32.90 -51.59 8.93
CA ARG A 743 -33.96 -52.62 8.98
C ARG A 743 -33.55 -53.82 9.80
N LEU A 744 -32.29 -54.27 9.69
CA LEU A 744 -31.74 -55.38 10.47
C LEU A 744 -31.83 -55.09 11.96
N VAL A 745 -31.28 -53.95 12.38
CA VAL A 745 -31.24 -53.52 13.77
C VAL A 745 -32.66 -53.33 14.27
N GLY A 746 -33.51 -52.59 13.55
CA GLY A 746 -34.90 -52.36 13.94
C GLY A 746 -35.74 -53.64 14.05
N ALA A 747 -35.64 -54.57 13.10
CA ALA A 747 -36.40 -55.82 13.11
C ALA A 747 -35.93 -56.81 14.19
N THR A 748 -34.62 -56.89 14.42
CA THR A 748 -34.01 -57.70 15.49
C THR A 748 -34.40 -57.15 16.85
N ALA A 749 -34.33 -55.83 17.02
CA ALA A 749 -34.68 -55.16 18.25
C ALA A 749 -36.17 -55.35 18.58
N LEU A 750 -37.07 -55.34 17.59
CA LEU A 750 -38.49 -55.66 17.76
C LEU A 750 -38.80 -57.16 17.97
N GLY A 751 -37.81 -58.05 17.93
CA GLY A 751 -37.98 -59.50 18.08
C GLY A 751 -38.74 -60.16 16.92
N ARG A 752 -38.84 -59.49 15.76
CA ARG A 752 -39.77 -59.89 14.69
C ARG A 752 -39.17 -60.82 13.65
N ILE A 753 -37.84 -60.87 13.51
CA ILE A 753 -37.19 -61.60 12.41
C ILE A 753 -35.88 -62.23 12.89
N PRO A 754 -35.67 -63.55 12.70
CA PRO A 754 -34.34 -64.15 12.82
C PRO A 754 -33.46 -63.68 11.66
N VAL A 755 -32.39 -62.95 11.96
CA VAL A 755 -31.43 -62.50 10.97
C VAL A 755 -30.53 -63.67 10.58
N THR A 756 -30.94 -64.40 9.56
CA THR A 756 -30.11 -65.40 8.89
C THR A 756 -29.57 -64.82 7.59
N VAL A 757 -28.44 -65.34 7.13
CA VAL A 757 -27.78 -64.90 5.89
C VAL A 757 -28.68 -65.12 4.65
N ASP A 758 -29.62 -66.07 4.75
CA ASP A 758 -30.56 -66.44 3.70
C ASP A 758 -31.91 -65.69 3.77
N ASN A 759 -31.98 -64.56 4.49
CA ASN A 759 -33.24 -63.84 4.63
C ASN A 759 -33.65 -63.17 3.30
N PRO A 760 -34.78 -63.57 2.69
CA PRO A 760 -35.20 -63.04 1.37
C PRO A 760 -35.57 -61.55 1.39
N HIS A 761 -35.72 -60.94 2.57
CA HIS A 761 -36.07 -59.54 2.73
C HIS A 761 -34.86 -58.63 3.01
N ILE A 762 -33.68 -59.18 3.26
CA ILE A 762 -32.46 -58.43 3.54
C ILE A 762 -31.31 -59.05 2.74
N ALA A 763 -30.87 -58.36 1.69
CA ALA A 763 -29.72 -58.80 0.90
C ALA A 763 -28.42 -58.59 1.69
N LEU A 764 -27.88 -59.67 2.27
CA LEU A 764 -26.60 -59.71 2.96
C LEU A 764 -25.60 -60.45 2.08
N THR A 765 -24.45 -59.85 1.80
CA THR A 765 -23.31 -60.60 1.27
C THR A 765 -22.35 -60.86 2.43
N THR A 766 -21.94 -62.10 2.64
CA THR A 766 -20.99 -62.48 3.71
C THR A 766 -19.85 -63.33 3.15
N ALA A 767 -18.71 -63.32 3.83
CA ALA A 767 -17.59 -64.23 3.57
C ALA A 767 -16.92 -64.61 4.90
N GLY A 768 -16.67 -65.91 5.13
CA GLY A 768 -16.08 -66.43 6.38
C GLY A 768 -17.07 -67.27 7.20
N ASP A 769 -16.84 -67.40 8.51
CA ASP A 769 -17.66 -68.16 9.45
C ASP A 769 -19.00 -67.45 9.72
N VAL A 770 -20.07 -68.01 9.14
CA VAL A 770 -21.43 -67.49 9.24
C VAL A 770 -22.06 -67.68 10.63
N ASP A 771 -21.56 -68.61 11.46
CA ASP A 771 -22.06 -68.78 12.84
C ASP A 771 -21.67 -67.61 13.74
N ALA A 772 -20.59 -66.90 13.42
CA ALA A 772 -20.19 -65.68 14.11
C ALA A 772 -21.25 -64.58 13.95
N TRP A 773 -21.88 -64.48 12.77
CA TRP A 773 -22.92 -63.47 12.50
C TRP A 773 -24.15 -63.66 13.37
N THR A 774 -24.64 -64.89 13.48
CA THR A 774 -25.80 -65.23 14.32
C THR A 774 -25.56 -64.86 15.78
N LYS A 775 -24.33 -65.02 16.29
CA LYS A 775 -23.96 -64.62 17.66
C LYS A 775 -23.97 -63.11 17.86
N ILE A 776 -23.54 -62.34 16.87
CA ILE A 776 -23.51 -60.87 16.94
C ILE A 776 -24.91 -60.28 16.92
N THR A 777 -25.78 -60.76 16.03
CA THR A 777 -27.16 -60.27 15.96
C THR A 777 -27.94 -60.59 17.24
N ALA A 778 -27.59 -61.67 17.94
CA ALA A 778 -28.19 -62.00 19.24
C ALA A 778 -27.83 -61.03 20.37
N LEU A 779 -26.81 -60.18 20.19
CA LEU A 779 -26.41 -59.16 21.18
C LEU A 779 -27.21 -57.85 21.03
N ILE A 780 -27.99 -57.68 19.95
CA ILE A 780 -28.78 -56.47 19.69
C ILE A 780 -30.04 -56.50 20.56
N LYS A 781 -30.16 -55.56 21.51
CA LYS A 781 -31.36 -55.35 22.34
C LYS A 781 -31.95 -53.95 22.09
N LEU A 782 -33.27 -53.78 22.22
CA LEU A 782 -33.89 -52.44 22.26
C LEU A 782 -33.50 -51.72 23.56
N PRO A 783 -33.25 -50.40 23.52
CA PRO A 783 -33.22 -49.61 24.73
C PRO A 783 -34.59 -49.63 25.42
N THR A 784 -34.59 -49.73 26.75
CA THR A 784 -35.79 -49.61 27.59
C THR A 784 -36.44 -48.24 27.41
N ALA A 785 -37.79 -48.20 27.42
CA ALA A 785 -38.58 -46.98 27.18
C ALA A 785 -38.34 -45.82 28.18
N ASP A 786 -37.56 -46.05 29.23
CA ASP A 786 -37.16 -45.04 30.22
C ASP A 786 -36.02 -44.12 29.72
N PHE A 787 -35.41 -44.42 28.57
CA PHE A 787 -34.37 -43.59 27.95
C PHE A 787 -34.95 -42.83 26.74
N ASN A 788 -35.67 -41.75 27.02
CA ASN A 788 -36.18 -40.82 26.02
C ASN A 788 -35.49 -39.45 26.21
N ILE A 789 -34.18 -39.42 26.04
CA ILE A 789 -33.42 -38.20 25.77
C ILE A 789 -32.40 -38.55 24.70
N VAL A 790 -32.68 -38.05 23.50
CA VAL A 790 -31.81 -37.35 22.55
C VAL A 790 -32.41 -37.57 21.16
N THR A 791 -32.76 -36.46 20.53
CA THR A 791 -32.83 -36.36 19.07
C THR A 791 -31.57 -35.59 18.69
N PRO A 792 -30.76 -35.99 17.70
CA PRO A 792 -30.81 -37.19 16.86
C PRO A 792 -29.97 -38.36 17.38
#